data_AF-A0A954IG86-F1
#
_entry.id   AF-A0A954IG86-F1
#
_cell.length_a   1.000
_cell.length_b   1.000
_cell.length_c   1.000
_cell.angle_alpha   90.00
_cell.angle_beta   90.00
_cell.angle_gamma   90.00
#
_symmetry.space_group_name_H-M   'P 1'
#
loop_
_entity.id
_entity.type
_entity.pdbx_description
1 polymer ?
#
loop_
_entity_poly.entity_id
_entity_poly.type
_entity_poly.pdbx_seq_one_letter_code
_entity_poly.pdbx_strand_id
1 'polypeptide(L)'
;MNCIVASVRPSGCVRIPVFAGVALFALLSLTARADENQLAQYYGFSGVELFELDERAFNLQSGDFNHDGLTDLLVVDNHNSCVRLMIQKASDQKAAAPSAVSGRINDLKSDWRFEERQIGVDRQVTGLATGDFNQDGRIDICYIGAPDRLVVRYQPEDGDAEWTADWMVRLPELQTAAWMIAAGDLNGDKLADIVVLGENVTYALYQSPEGELKPPVSLINTSSQLSMIQIADLNGDGRNDLCYLANEGSTRGLCARLQTVDGRLGPELTFDLNQPRSVTLSNVNHKPGHEIITIEARTGRLQVLGLEPPKADDGSVPSRLLQYGIGKASGSRGRSVASGDLDGDGRIDIAVSDPDQAQLLIYRQNGIDGLGMAEAFPGLLGVNDVAIARLSGEQENSVIILSEKEGVVAVSKFADGRLTFPRSVLRQRKGYSLASLETISGPLGVQLIVGMVTGSGRSAELLVQQLTPSDEGAWQPSAGTQDLKLTGIVGSRGVDLMTSDVNSDGRDDVLVISNGTSEKSLQVLLQDENGVLKLAEQRGDLEPGVTSMTAMFRHGAEVLIARDSFVRSMSFGENGWQVTDQFNAGEASARLDGAAALDLDGQPGDEIVLIDTGVRKLRVLRRLDGLYRPWKEIELGSLKLNSSVVADLNADGRNDLLLAGSQHFAVLYAGQSDFSLQELSSYESDRDDAYLADVIAGDINADQNVDLTAIDTSIDGLEIMRFSDQHGVDPVTHFRVFEEKRLVTSSDARGTEPREGLAVDVTGDGRNDIVLLCHDRLILYPQDPGTEETSTPGAE
;
A
#
# COMPACT_ATOMS: atom_id res chain seq x y z
N MET A 1 -50.80 -12.19 -21.99
CA MET A 1 -51.46 -13.47 -22.38
C MET A 1 -50.72 -14.59 -21.67
N ASN A 2 -51.34 -15.61 -21.06
CA ASN A 2 -52.78 -15.83 -20.81
C ASN A 2 -53.00 -16.65 -19.51
N CYS A 3 -54.08 -16.30 -18.80
CA CYS A 3 -55.02 -17.14 -18.02
C CYS A 3 -54.46 -18.19 -17.00
N ILE A 4 -54.80 -18.20 -15.71
CA ILE A 4 -56.04 -17.83 -14.94
C ILE A 4 -57.22 -18.81 -15.14
N VAL A 5 -58.02 -19.00 -14.07
CA VAL A 5 -59.32 -19.74 -13.92
C VAL A 5 -59.16 -21.20 -13.44
N ALA A 6 -59.73 -21.75 -12.34
CA ALA A 6 -60.51 -21.33 -11.14
C ALA A 6 -61.88 -22.05 -10.96
N SER A 7 -62.19 -22.50 -9.73
CA SER A 7 -63.54 -22.75 -9.13
C SER A 7 -63.36 -23.20 -7.65
N VAL A 8 -64.01 -22.68 -6.58
CA VAL A 8 -65.45 -22.47 -6.24
C VAL A 8 -66.09 -23.80 -5.74
N ARG A 9 -66.22 -24.04 -4.41
CA ARG A 9 -67.36 -23.70 -3.47
C ARG A 9 -68.62 -24.58 -3.70
N PRO A 10 -69.59 -24.77 -2.75
CA PRO A 10 -70.09 -23.89 -1.65
C PRO A 10 -70.15 -24.57 -0.25
N SER A 11 -70.68 -24.04 0.87
CA SER A 11 -71.69 -22.98 1.21
C SER A 11 -71.27 -22.22 2.51
N GLY A 12 -72.02 -21.38 3.26
CA GLY A 12 -73.39 -20.82 3.23
C GLY A 12 -74.09 -20.90 4.62
N CYS A 13 -75.10 -20.10 5.00
CA CYS A 13 -75.70 -18.93 4.32
C CYS A 13 -76.60 -18.03 5.25
N VAL A 14 -76.21 -16.76 5.46
CA VAL A 14 -77.07 -15.53 5.53
C VAL A 14 -78.12 -15.31 6.67
N ARG A 15 -78.03 -14.16 7.37
CA ARG A 15 -79.06 -13.06 7.38
C ARG A 15 -78.58 -11.77 8.08
N ILE A 16 -79.05 -10.62 7.57
CA ILE A 16 -78.89 -9.24 8.09
C ILE A 16 -80.24 -8.51 7.92
N PRO A 17 -80.62 -7.62 8.85
CA PRO A 17 -81.40 -6.42 8.52
C PRO A 17 -80.66 -5.12 8.92
N VAL A 18 -80.81 -4.07 8.11
CA VAL A 18 -80.27 -2.73 8.39
C VAL A 18 -81.37 -1.84 8.98
N PHE A 19 -81.04 -1.05 10.00
CA PHE A 19 -81.75 0.19 10.34
C PHE A 19 -80.72 1.27 10.71
N ALA A 20 -81.06 2.54 10.46
CA ALA A 20 -80.07 3.60 10.29
C ALA A 20 -80.03 4.64 11.41
N GLY A 21 -78.82 5.06 11.76
CA GLY A 21 -78.46 6.48 11.92
C GLY A 21 -78.89 7.21 13.19
N VAL A 22 -77.91 7.46 14.08
CA VAL A 22 -77.53 8.83 14.46
C VAL A 22 -76.00 8.92 14.31
N ALA A 23 -75.50 10.03 13.77
CA ALA A 23 -74.07 10.25 13.59
C ALA A 23 -73.44 10.88 14.84
N LEU A 24 -72.21 10.48 15.17
CA LEU A 24 -71.34 11.26 16.04
C LEU A 24 -70.14 11.74 15.21
N PHE A 25 -69.99 13.05 15.07
CA PHE A 25 -68.81 13.65 14.46
C PHE A 25 -67.63 13.55 15.43
N ALA A 26 -66.60 12.80 15.05
CA ALA A 26 -65.24 13.01 15.52
C ALA A 26 -64.42 13.45 14.30
N LEU A 27 -63.70 14.57 14.39
CA LEU A 27 -62.90 15.05 13.27
C LEU A 27 -61.68 14.15 13.10
N LEU A 28 -61.51 13.59 11.90
CA LEU A 28 -60.20 13.19 11.40
C LEU A 28 -59.42 14.46 11.04
N SER A 29 -58.76 15.06 12.03
CA SER A 29 -57.64 15.95 11.79
C SER A 29 -56.46 15.12 11.29
N LEU A 30 -56.17 15.18 9.99
CA LEU A 30 -54.88 14.69 9.48
C LEU A 30 -53.77 15.64 9.94
N THR A 31 -53.17 15.35 11.09
CA THR A 31 -51.89 15.94 11.51
C THR A 31 -50.76 15.11 10.91
N ALA A 32 -50.51 15.31 9.61
CA ALA A 32 -49.24 14.95 8.99
C ALA A 32 -48.30 16.17 9.08
N ARG A 33 -47.01 15.91 9.34
CA ARG A 33 -45.96 16.88 9.75
C ARG A 33 -46.11 17.44 11.16
N ALA A 34 -45.38 16.87 12.11
CA ALA A 34 -44.57 17.57 13.12
C ALA A 34 -43.85 16.56 14.06
N ASP A 35 -43.14 15.57 13.48
CA ASP A 35 -41.98 14.99 14.17
C ASP A 35 -40.77 15.69 13.55
N GLU A 36 -40.29 16.73 14.22
CA GLU A 36 -39.00 17.35 13.91
C GLU A 36 -37.90 16.42 14.42
N ASN A 37 -36.73 16.37 13.76
CA ASN A 37 -35.68 15.43 14.15
C ASN A 37 -35.17 15.79 15.56
N GLN A 38 -35.49 14.95 16.55
CA GLN A 38 -35.17 15.20 17.96
C GLN A 38 -33.66 15.19 18.23
N LEU A 39 -32.84 14.71 17.29
CA LEU A 39 -31.39 14.86 17.36
C LEU A 39 -30.96 16.32 17.07
N ALA A 40 -31.61 17.02 16.14
CA ALA A 40 -31.17 18.35 15.68
C ALA A 40 -31.20 19.44 16.76
N GLN A 41 -31.94 19.26 17.86
CA GLN A 41 -31.94 20.20 18.99
C GLN A 41 -30.65 20.18 19.81
N TYR A 42 -29.79 19.16 19.65
CA TYR A 42 -28.50 19.05 20.33
C TYR A 42 -27.34 19.65 19.51
N TYR A 43 -27.56 20.03 18.25
CA TYR A 43 -26.54 20.50 17.32
C TYR A 43 -26.84 21.95 16.94
N GLY A 44 -26.28 22.89 17.69
CA GLY A 44 -26.49 24.33 17.53
C GLY A 44 -25.19 25.09 17.32
N PHE A 45 -25.29 26.29 16.72
CA PHE A 45 -24.17 27.20 16.52
C PHE A 45 -24.55 28.62 16.94
N SER A 46 -23.72 29.28 17.75
CA SER A 46 -24.06 30.54 18.42
C SER A 46 -24.05 31.78 17.49
N GLY A 47 -23.47 31.67 16.30
CA GLY A 47 -23.59 32.67 15.22
C GLY A 47 -22.44 32.61 14.21
N VAL A 48 -22.74 32.65 12.91
CA VAL A 48 -21.74 32.50 11.85
C VAL A 48 -20.77 33.70 11.80
N GLU A 49 -19.48 33.41 11.72
CA GLU A 49 -18.41 34.40 11.57
C GLU A 49 -17.69 34.24 10.23
N LEU A 50 -17.15 35.34 9.71
CA LEU A 50 -16.58 35.42 8.36
C LEU A 50 -15.26 36.20 8.37
N PHE A 51 -14.22 35.62 7.80
CA PHE A 51 -12.90 36.22 7.64
C PHE A 51 -12.49 36.21 6.16
N GLU A 52 -11.97 37.33 5.68
CA GLU A 52 -11.55 37.51 4.27
C GLU A 52 -10.22 36.80 3.97
N LEU A 53 -10.19 36.01 2.90
CA LEU A 53 -9.06 35.26 2.36
C LEU A 53 -8.98 35.51 0.84
N ASP A 54 -8.04 34.85 0.17
CA ASP A 54 -7.86 34.90 -1.29
C ASP A 54 -8.35 33.61 -1.98
N GLU A 55 -8.79 33.70 -3.24
CA GLU A 55 -9.34 32.57 -4.03
C GLU A 55 -8.42 31.34 -4.13
N ARG A 56 -7.12 31.49 -3.84
CA ARG A 56 -6.09 30.43 -3.89
C ARG A 56 -5.70 29.89 -2.52
N ALA A 57 -6.45 30.21 -1.47
CA ALA A 57 -6.35 29.60 -0.16
C ALA A 57 -6.70 28.10 -0.20
N PHE A 58 -5.87 27.27 0.42
CA PHE A 58 -6.05 25.81 0.57
C PHE A 58 -5.17 25.26 1.71
N ASN A 59 -5.30 23.96 2.01
CA ASN A 59 -4.54 23.22 3.02
C ASN A 59 -4.73 23.83 4.44
N LEU A 60 -5.99 24.03 4.85
CA LEU A 60 -6.37 24.50 6.19
C LEU A 60 -5.83 23.53 7.26
N GLN A 61 -5.17 24.07 8.29
CA GLN A 61 -4.62 23.36 9.45
C GLN A 61 -4.92 24.16 10.73
N SER A 62 -4.84 23.48 11.88
CA SER A 62 -5.06 24.05 13.22
C SER A 62 -4.00 23.56 14.21
N GLY A 63 -3.59 24.41 15.14
CA GLY A 63 -2.61 24.08 16.17
C GLY A 63 -2.19 25.30 16.98
N ASP A 64 -1.34 25.12 17.98
CA ASP A 64 -0.74 26.22 18.74
C ASP A 64 0.53 26.72 18.01
N PHE A 65 0.40 27.82 17.25
CA PHE A 65 1.49 28.39 16.43
C PHE A 65 2.17 29.59 17.10
N ASN A 66 1.89 29.85 18.39
CA ASN A 66 2.52 30.92 19.18
C ASN A 66 2.99 30.49 20.59
N HIS A 67 2.67 29.26 21.02
CA HIS A 67 2.89 28.65 22.33
C HIS A 67 2.14 29.29 23.51
N ASP A 68 0.94 29.82 23.30
CA ASP A 68 0.07 30.39 24.35
C ASP A 68 -1.02 29.44 24.89
N GLY A 69 -1.17 28.25 24.28
CA GLY A 69 -2.13 27.22 24.67
C GLY A 69 -3.54 27.37 24.07
N LEU A 70 -3.72 28.26 23.11
CA LEU A 70 -4.93 28.42 22.30
C LEU A 70 -4.80 27.74 20.92
N THR A 71 -5.89 27.68 20.16
CA THR A 71 -5.87 27.07 18.82
C THR A 71 -5.88 28.12 17.73
N ASP A 72 -4.72 28.29 17.09
CA ASP A 72 -4.54 29.09 15.90
C ASP A 72 -4.95 28.32 14.63
N LEU A 73 -5.18 29.05 13.53
CA LEU A 73 -5.44 28.48 12.21
C LEU A 73 -4.37 28.88 11.19
N LEU A 74 -4.02 27.96 10.29
CA LEU A 74 -2.98 28.13 9.29
C LEU A 74 -3.51 27.75 7.90
N VAL A 75 -3.24 28.59 6.90
CA VAL A 75 -3.75 28.44 5.52
C VAL A 75 -2.66 28.81 4.51
N VAL A 76 -2.51 28.03 3.43
CA VAL A 76 -1.56 28.35 2.37
C VAL A 76 -2.16 29.37 1.40
N ASP A 77 -1.54 30.54 1.26
CA ASP A 77 -1.97 31.62 0.37
C ASP A 77 -1.00 31.78 -0.82
N ASN A 78 -1.28 31.00 -1.87
CA ASN A 78 -0.58 31.08 -3.13
C ASN A 78 -0.97 32.29 -3.99
N HIS A 79 -1.87 33.19 -3.56
CA HIS A 79 -2.08 34.48 -4.23
C HIS A 79 -1.02 35.47 -3.77
N ASN A 80 -0.91 35.65 -2.45
CA ASN A 80 0.03 36.59 -1.82
C ASN A 80 1.45 36.03 -1.66
N SER A 81 1.66 34.76 -1.99
CA SER A 81 2.95 34.04 -1.83
C SER A 81 3.40 33.99 -0.37
N CYS A 82 2.48 33.60 0.51
CA CYS A 82 2.73 33.40 1.93
C CYS A 82 1.97 32.16 2.45
N VAL A 83 2.35 31.71 3.65
CA VAL A 83 1.43 30.97 4.52
C VAL A 83 0.82 32.00 5.46
N ARG A 84 -0.51 32.05 5.54
CA ARG A 84 -1.26 32.96 6.40
C ARG A 84 -1.55 32.25 7.72
N LEU A 85 -1.18 32.89 8.81
CA LEU A 85 -1.38 32.41 10.18
C LEU A 85 -2.40 33.33 10.87
N MET A 86 -3.43 32.74 11.47
CA MET A 86 -4.51 33.41 12.18
C MET A 86 -4.44 33.02 13.65
N ILE A 87 -3.75 33.85 14.44
CA ILE A 87 -3.49 33.58 15.86
C ILE A 87 -4.72 33.90 16.70
N GLN A 88 -5.18 32.98 17.53
CA GLN A 88 -6.36 33.16 18.37
C GLN A 88 -6.09 34.18 19.48
N LYS A 89 -6.94 35.20 19.62
CA LYS A 89 -6.77 36.19 20.69
C LYS A 89 -7.26 35.64 22.02
N ALA A 90 -6.48 35.83 23.08
CA ALA A 90 -6.92 35.56 24.46
C ALA A 90 -8.22 36.31 24.82
N SER A 91 -9.02 35.76 25.74
CA SER A 91 -10.38 36.24 26.04
C SER A 91 -10.48 37.68 26.55
N ASP A 92 -9.41 38.24 27.11
CA ASP A 92 -9.29 39.65 27.51
C ASP A 92 -8.83 40.58 26.36
N GLN A 93 -8.28 40.01 25.29
CA GLN A 93 -7.87 40.69 24.06
C GLN A 93 -8.92 40.62 22.94
N LYS A 94 -9.87 39.67 23.01
CA LYS A 94 -11.03 39.60 22.09
C LYS A 94 -11.84 40.90 22.18
N ALA A 95 -11.81 41.69 21.12
CA ALA A 95 -12.71 42.83 20.99
C ALA A 95 -14.15 42.34 20.91
N ALA A 96 -15.11 43.11 21.42
CA ALA A 96 -16.53 42.79 21.24
C ALA A 96 -16.84 42.63 19.74
N ALA A 97 -17.35 41.46 19.35
CA ALA A 97 -17.66 41.13 17.97
C ALA A 97 -18.42 42.28 17.28
N PRO A 98 -18.04 42.68 16.06
CA PRO A 98 -18.47 43.94 15.47
C PRO A 98 -20.00 43.97 15.30
N SER A 99 -20.67 44.67 16.22
CA SER A 99 -22.10 44.97 16.10
C SER A 99 -22.37 45.57 14.73
N ALA A 100 -23.39 45.08 14.03
CA ALA A 100 -23.67 45.41 12.63
C ALA A 100 -23.99 46.91 12.43
N VAL A 101 -22.95 47.73 12.25
CA VAL A 101 -23.04 49.19 12.25
C VAL A 101 -22.43 49.77 10.98
N SER A 102 -23.31 50.11 10.03
CA SER A 102 -23.14 51.21 9.07
C SER A 102 -21.92 51.18 8.13
N GLY A 103 -21.40 50.00 7.77
CA GLY A 103 -20.58 49.82 6.56
C GLY A 103 -21.43 49.69 5.29
N ARG A 104 -20.78 49.45 4.15
CA ARG A 104 -21.42 48.73 3.04
C ARG A 104 -21.70 47.29 3.49
N ILE A 105 -22.62 46.62 2.81
CA ILE A 105 -23.03 45.23 3.10
C ILE A 105 -21.86 44.23 2.99
N ASN A 106 -20.78 44.61 2.31
CA ASN A 106 -19.60 43.78 2.07
C ASN A 106 -18.37 44.21 2.92
N ASP A 107 -18.48 45.24 3.78
CA ASP A 107 -17.35 45.72 4.60
C ASP A 107 -17.17 44.80 5.83
N LEU A 108 -16.61 43.60 5.62
CA LEU A 108 -16.26 42.67 6.70
C LEU A 108 -15.07 43.20 7.52
N LYS A 109 -14.97 42.76 8.77
CA LYS A 109 -13.85 43.06 9.67
C LYS A 109 -13.29 41.77 10.26
N SER A 110 -12.16 41.32 9.73
CA SER A 110 -11.51 40.06 10.09
C SER A 110 -10.69 40.13 11.40
N ASP A 111 -10.57 41.30 12.04
CA ASP A 111 -9.54 41.60 13.05
C ASP A 111 -9.92 41.31 14.52
N TRP A 112 -11.13 40.82 14.80
CA TRP A 112 -11.67 40.80 16.17
C TRP A 112 -11.42 39.49 16.93
N ARG A 113 -11.41 38.33 16.26
CA ARG A 113 -11.12 37.01 16.84
C ARG A 113 -9.64 36.63 16.71
N PHE A 114 -9.05 36.87 15.55
CA PHE A 114 -7.68 36.47 15.22
C PHE A 114 -6.73 37.68 15.07
N GLU A 115 -5.44 37.46 15.26
CA GLU A 115 -4.34 38.29 14.75
C GLU A 115 -3.77 37.62 13.49
N GLU A 116 -3.88 38.28 12.33
CA GLU A 116 -3.30 37.74 11.10
C GLU A 116 -1.80 38.06 11.01
N ARG A 117 -0.97 37.04 10.80
CA ARG A 117 0.44 37.14 10.40
C ARG A 117 0.64 36.45 9.05
N GLN A 118 1.65 36.87 8.29
CA GLN A 118 1.95 36.32 6.97
C GLN A 118 3.43 35.89 6.88
N ILE A 119 3.65 34.60 6.65
CA ILE A 119 4.97 33.97 6.52
C ILE A 119 5.30 33.88 5.03
N GLY A 120 6.14 34.79 4.53
CA GLY A 120 6.47 34.85 3.09
C GLY A 120 7.22 33.61 2.59
N VAL A 121 6.84 33.10 1.42
CA VAL A 121 7.47 31.92 0.79
C VAL A 121 8.09 32.26 -0.57
N ASP A 122 9.23 31.64 -0.89
CA ASP A 122 9.98 31.93 -2.13
C ASP A 122 9.51 31.12 -3.37
N ARG A 123 8.49 30.28 -3.19
CA ARG A 123 7.94 29.33 -4.16
C ARG A 123 6.44 29.18 -3.97
N GLN A 124 5.73 28.76 -5.02
CA GLN A 124 4.39 28.19 -4.87
C GLN A 124 4.47 26.97 -3.96
N VAL A 125 3.65 26.94 -2.91
CA VAL A 125 3.48 25.79 -2.03
C VAL A 125 2.48 24.81 -2.65
N THR A 126 2.77 23.50 -2.57
CA THR A 126 1.89 22.44 -3.12
C THR A 126 1.26 21.53 -2.07
N GLY A 127 1.72 21.62 -0.81
CA GLY A 127 1.18 20.93 0.35
C GLY A 127 1.93 21.35 1.60
N LEU A 128 1.28 21.29 2.76
CA LEU A 128 1.79 21.74 4.04
C LEU A 128 1.34 20.77 5.16
N ALA A 129 2.23 20.48 6.09
CA ALA A 129 1.95 19.79 7.36
C ALA A 129 2.68 20.49 8.51
N THR A 130 2.37 20.12 9.75
CA THR A 130 2.82 20.82 10.97
C THR A 130 3.11 19.83 12.09
N GLY A 131 4.05 20.15 12.98
CA GLY A 131 4.51 19.28 14.07
C GLY A 131 5.76 19.85 14.75
N ASP A 132 6.24 19.24 15.83
CA ASP A 132 7.48 19.64 16.50
C ASP A 132 8.69 19.00 15.80
N PHE A 133 9.39 19.75 14.95
CA PHE A 133 10.51 19.24 14.15
C PHE A 133 11.89 19.53 14.77
N ASN A 134 11.98 20.14 15.95
CA ASN A 134 13.26 20.44 16.64
C ASN A 134 13.36 19.99 18.13
N GLN A 135 12.30 19.45 18.73
CA GLN A 135 12.13 19.12 20.15
C GLN A 135 12.17 20.28 21.15
N ASP A 136 11.74 21.49 20.75
CA ASP A 136 11.56 22.61 21.67
C ASP A 136 10.15 22.65 22.32
N GLY A 137 9.21 21.80 21.86
CA GLY A 137 7.84 21.71 22.36
C GLY A 137 6.83 22.62 21.63
N ARG A 138 7.22 23.25 20.51
CA ARG A 138 6.38 24.13 19.69
C ARG A 138 5.96 23.47 18.37
N ILE A 139 4.97 24.04 17.70
CA ILE A 139 4.50 23.54 16.40
C ILE A 139 5.17 24.33 15.28
N ASP A 140 6.04 23.64 14.55
CA ASP A 140 6.71 24.11 13.34
C ASP A 140 5.84 23.89 12.09
N ILE A 141 6.26 24.51 10.98
CA ILE A 141 5.57 24.43 9.68
C ILE A 141 6.49 23.80 8.65
N CYS A 142 6.07 22.68 8.03
CA CYS A 142 6.77 22.06 6.91
C CYS A 142 5.95 22.11 5.62
N TYR A 143 6.57 22.48 4.50
CA TYR A 143 5.87 22.66 3.23
C TYR A 143 6.70 22.26 2.01
N ILE A 144 6.01 21.81 0.96
CA ILE A 144 6.62 21.52 -0.35
C ILE A 144 6.57 22.78 -1.23
N GLY A 145 7.73 23.37 -1.48
CA GLY A 145 7.91 24.45 -2.44
C GLY A 145 8.24 23.90 -3.84
N ALA A 146 7.41 24.24 -4.83
CA ALA A 146 7.52 23.70 -6.18
C ALA A 146 8.89 24.01 -6.87
N PRO A 147 9.46 23.07 -7.63
CA PRO A 147 8.90 21.77 -7.99
C PRO A 147 9.21 20.63 -7.01
N ASP A 148 10.31 20.71 -6.25
CA ASP A 148 10.94 19.52 -5.65
C ASP A 148 11.69 19.79 -4.33
N ARG A 149 11.29 20.81 -3.56
CA ARG A 149 11.98 21.21 -2.31
C ARG A 149 11.05 21.16 -1.10
N LEU A 150 11.40 20.35 -0.10
CA LEU A 150 10.83 20.44 1.26
C LEU A 150 11.54 21.56 2.03
N VAL A 151 10.76 22.39 2.72
CA VAL A 151 11.22 23.44 3.64
C VAL A 151 10.52 23.26 4.98
N VAL A 152 11.27 23.38 6.07
CA VAL A 152 10.77 23.47 7.44
C VAL A 152 11.07 24.89 7.95
N ARG A 153 10.08 25.53 8.57
CA ARG A 153 10.15 26.81 9.26
C ARG A 153 9.95 26.53 10.75
N TYR A 154 10.95 26.81 11.56
CA TYR A 154 10.86 26.59 13.00
C TYR A 154 10.08 27.74 13.67
N GLN A 155 9.27 27.42 14.68
CA GLN A 155 8.53 28.42 15.46
C GLN A 155 9.54 29.30 16.24
N PRO A 156 9.36 30.64 16.29
CA PRO A 156 10.24 31.49 17.08
C PRO A 156 10.02 31.35 18.60
N GLU A 157 11.06 31.63 19.40
CA GLU A 157 10.97 31.72 20.86
C GLU A 157 10.06 32.88 21.33
N ASP A 158 9.56 32.81 22.56
CA ASP A 158 8.59 33.74 23.15
C ASP A 158 9.05 35.22 23.12
N GLY A 159 8.57 35.96 22.13
CA GLY A 159 8.84 37.39 21.94
C GLY A 159 9.56 37.73 20.63
N ASP A 160 10.12 36.76 19.92
CA ASP A 160 10.52 36.91 18.52
C ASP A 160 9.32 36.65 17.60
N ALA A 161 9.15 37.49 16.58
CA ALA A 161 7.95 37.49 15.74
C ALA A 161 8.16 36.98 14.31
N GLU A 162 9.39 36.65 13.93
CA GLU A 162 9.77 36.33 12.54
C GLU A 162 10.26 34.88 12.40
N TRP A 163 9.56 34.10 11.57
CA TRP A 163 9.85 32.69 11.22
C TRP A 163 11.11 32.56 10.32
N THR A 164 12.26 33.01 10.84
CA THR A 164 13.51 33.17 10.09
C THR A 164 14.38 31.91 10.04
N ALA A 165 14.32 31.07 11.07
CA ALA A 165 15.03 29.80 11.10
C ALA A 165 14.39 28.81 10.11
N ASP A 166 15.20 28.23 9.21
CA ASP A 166 14.75 27.19 8.30
C ASP A 166 15.73 26.03 8.13
N TRP A 167 15.17 24.90 7.72
CA TRP A 167 15.87 23.73 7.21
C TRP A 167 15.25 23.35 5.86
N MET A 168 16.04 22.82 4.93
CA MET A 168 15.53 22.50 3.60
C MET A 168 16.31 21.40 2.89
N VAL A 169 15.58 20.53 2.18
CA VAL A 169 16.13 19.45 1.37
C VAL A 169 15.44 19.39 0.00
N ARG A 170 16.13 18.85 -0.99
CA ARG A 170 15.56 18.56 -2.31
C ARG A 170 15.12 17.09 -2.36
N LEU A 171 13.88 16.85 -2.75
CA LEU A 171 13.26 15.53 -2.91
C LEU A 171 12.99 15.29 -4.41
N PRO A 172 13.84 14.52 -5.13
CA PRO A 172 13.65 14.28 -6.56
C PRO A 172 12.36 13.51 -6.87
N GLU A 173 11.85 13.64 -8.11
CA GLU A 173 10.68 12.89 -8.61
C GLU A 173 9.38 13.04 -7.78
N LEU A 174 9.23 14.15 -7.04
CA LEU A 174 7.90 14.57 -6.56
C LEU A 174 6.99 14.92 -7.74
N GLN A 175 5.74 14.47 -7.68
CA GLN A 175 4.63 15.00 -8.48
C GLN A 175 3.66 15.74 -7.55
N THR A 176 3.16 16.89 -7.99
CA THR A 176 2.15 17.65 -7.25
C THR A 176 0.83 16.86 -7.20
N ALA A 177 0.50 16.33 -6.03
CA ALA A 177 -0.81 15.76 -5.69
C ALA A 177 -1.43 16.55 -4.53
N ALA A 178 -2.76 16.51 -4.43
CA ALA A 178 -3.45 17.07 -3.26
C ALA A 178 -3.19 16.18 -2.03
N TRP A 179 -2.95 16.82 -0.88
CA TRP A 179 -2.60 16.17 0.40
C TRP A 179 -1.46 15.16 0.22
N MET A 180 -0.30 15.66 -0.23
CA MET A 180 0.89 14.86 -0.55
C MET A 180 1.96 14.82 0.55
N ILE A 181 1.74 15.48 1.68
CA ILE A 181 2.64 15.56 2.83
C ILE A 181 1.82 15.38 4.12
N ALA A 182 2.39 14.65 5.08
CA ALA A 182 1.90 14.54 6.46
C ALA A 182 3.08 14.56 7.44
N ALA A 183 2.76 14.77 8.71
CA ALA A 183 3.71 14.73 9.82
C ALA A 183 3.12 13.96 11.01
N GLY A 184 3.97 13.29 11.77
CA GLY A 184 3.59 12.43 12.90
C GLY A 184 4.61 11.30 13.10
N ASP A 185 4.51 10.59 14.21
CA ASP A 185 5.39 9.45 14.52
C ASP A 185 5.22 8.32 13.49
N LEU A 186 6.31 7.91 12.82
CA LEU A 186 6.35 6.80 11.85
C LEU A 186 7.27 5.65 12.30
N ASN A 187 7.85 5.71 13.50
CA ASN A 187 8.87 4.77 13.98
C ASN A 187 8.70 4.30 15.45
N GLY A 188 7.76 4.86 16.20
CA GLY A 188 7.40 4.48 17.56
C GLY A 188 8.19 5.20 18.67
N ASP A 189 9.08 6.14 18.33
CA ASP A 189 9.84 6.96 19.29
C ASP A 189 9.09 8.20 19.80
N LYS A 190 7.86 8.44 19.30
CA LYS A 190 6.94 9.53 19.67
C LYS A 190 7.38 10.93 19.23
N LEU A 191 8.25 10.99 18.23
CA LEU A 191 8.71 12.23 17.61
C LEU A 191 7.86 12.57 16.37
N ALA A 192 7.94 13.81 15.88
CA ALA A 192 7.25 14.20 14.66
C ALA A 192 8.15 13.94 13.43
N ASP A 193 7.96 12.79 12.78
CA ASP A 193 8.56 12.51 11.49
C ASP A 193 7.78 13.24 10.36
N ILE A 194 8.41 13.44 9.20
CA ILE A 194 7.76 14.02 8.01
C ILE A 194 7.73 12.98 6.89
N VAL A 195 6.61 12.85 6.19
CA VAL A 195 6.48 11.95 5.03
C VAL A 195 5.87 12.67 3.82
N VAL A 196 6.46 12.44 2.64
CA VAL A 196 6.11 13.11 1.38
C VAL A 196 5.94 12.10 0.25
N LEU A 197 4.73 12.03 -0.33
CA LEU A 197 4.44 11.20 -1.49
C LEU A 197 5.17 11.73 -2.74
N GLY A 198 5.98 10.88 -3.37
CA GLY A 198 6.56 11.11 -4.70
C GLY A 198 6.06 10.10 -5.73
N GLU A 199 6.56 10.18 -6.97
CA GLU A 199 6.13 9.29 -8.06
C GLU A 199 6.54 7.83 -7.80
N ASN A 200 7.84 7.54 -7.70
CA ASN A 200 8.38 6.18 -7.59
C ASN A 200 8.90 5.85 -6.19
N VAL A 201 9.01 6.89 -5.36
CA VAL A 201 9.53 6.86 -4.00
C VAL A 201 8.66 7.79 -3.16
N THR A 202 8.25 7.34 -2.00
CA THR A 202 7.73 8.17 -0.91
C THR A 202 8.88 8.42 0.07
N TYR A 203 9.10 9.67 0.43
CA TYR A 203 10.23 10.07 1.29
C TYR A 203 9.78 10.18 2.73
N ALA A 204 10.41 9.43 3.63
CA ALA A 204 10.24 9.57 5.09
C ALA A 204 11.49 10.25 5.69
N LEU A 205 11.28 11.24 6.55
CA LEU A 205 12.33 11.99 7.24
C LEU A 205 12.10 11.85 8.74
N TYR A 206 12.91 11.00 9.35
CA TYR A 206 12.79 10.71 10.77
C TYR A 206 13.47 11.80 11.62
N GLN A 207 12.87 12.23 12.73
CA GLN A 207 13.56 13.10 13.69
C GLN A 207 14.60 12.31 14.51
N SER A 208 15.58 12.97 15.14
CA SER A 208 16.48 12.36 16.14
C SER A 208 16.13 12.82 17.56
N PRO A 209 16.51 12.05 18.61
CA PRO A 209 16.39 12.47 20.02
C PRO A 209 17.18 13.73 20.43
N GLU A 210 17.88 14.34 19.49
CA GLU A 210 18.64 15.59 19.64
C GLU A 210 17.99 16.77 18.89
N GLY A 211 16.81 16.57 18.28
CA GLY A 211 16.10 17.60 17.50
C GLY A 211 16.56 17.73 16.04
N GLU A 212 17.35 16.79 15.51
CA GLU A 212 17.82 16.85 14.11
C GLU A 212 16.95 16.01 13.17
N LEU A 213 16.41 16.62 12.11
CA LEU A 213 15.80 15.88 10.99
C LEU A 213 16.87 15.09 10.21
N LYS A 214 16.76 13.76 10.24
CA LYS A 214 17.68 12.84 9.55
C LYS A 214 17.51 12.95 8.02
N PRO A 215 18.52 12.56 7.22
CA PRO A 215 18.41 12.53 5.75
C PRO A 215 17.22 11.65 5.28
N PRO A 216 16.52 12.03 4.19
CA PRO A 216 15.33 11.32 3.73
C PRO A 216 15.61 9.87 3.35
N VAL A 217 14.80 8.96 3.88
CA VAL A 217 14.75 7.53 3.57
C VAL A 217 13.72 7.31 2.46
N SER A 218 14.08 6.47 1.48
CA SER A 218 13.28 6.22 0.29
C SER A 218 12.42 4.95 0.44
N LEU A 219 11.12 5.11 0.68
CA LEU A 219 10.15 4.02 0.56
C LEU A 219 9.83 3.83 -0.93
N ILE A 220 10.13 2.66 -1.51
CA ILE A 220 9.91 2.44 -2.94
C ILE A 220 8.44 2.09 -3.21
N ASN A 221 7.79 2.87 -4.08
CA ASN A 221 6.37 2.75 -4.38
C ASN A 221 6.07 1.57 -5.33
N THR A 222 4.87 1.01 -5.21
CA THR A 222 4.27 -0.02 -6.06
C THR A 222 3.59 0.57 -7.31
N SER A 223 2.83 1.65 -7.10
CA SER A 223 2.14 2.48 -8.09
C SER A 223 2.77 3.87 -8.20
N SER A 224 2.66 4.49 -9.37
CA SER A 224 3.19 5.83 -9.67
C SER A 224 2.15 6.96 -9.56
N GLN A 225 1.00 6.70 -8.93
CA GLN A 225 -0.12 7.66 -8.84
C GLN A 225 -0.73 7.67 -7.43
N LEU A 226 0.06 8.16 -6.47
CA LEU A 226 -0.33 8.30 -5.07
C LEU A 226 -0.98 9.67 -4.78
N SER A 227 -1.86 9.72 -3.79
CA SER A 227 -2.60 10.91 -3.35
C SER A 227 -3.11 10.72 -1.92
N MET A 228 -3.41 11.80 -1.19
CA MET A 228 -4.01 11.75 0.15
C MET A 228 -3.26 10.83 1.13
N ILE A 229 -2.20 11.38 1.72
CA ILE A 229 -1.46 10.72 2.82
C ILE A 229 -2.08 11.06 4.18
N GLN A 230 -2.22 10.05 5.04
CA GLN A 230 -2.68 10.18 6.43
C GLN A 230 -1.84 9.25 7.32
N ILE A 231 -1.68 9.60 8.60
CA ILE A 231 -0.94 8.83 9.61
C ILE A 231 -1.88 8.61 10.79
N ALA A 232 -2.18 7.35 11.13
CA ALA A 232 -3.03 6.98 12.25
C ALA A 232 -2.85 5.49 12.61
N ASP A 233 -3.13 5.12 13.87
CA ASP A 233 -3.25 3.71 14.29
C ASP A 233 -4.46 3.06 13.61
N LEU A 234 -4.25 2.34 12.49
CA LEU A 234 -5.33 1.74 11.70
C LEU A 234 -5.74 0.37 12.26
N ASN A 235 -4.80 -0.33 12.91
CA ASN A 235 -4.95 -1.74 13.29
C ASN A 235 -5.31 -1.95 14.78
N GLY A 236 -5.14 -0.93 15.62
CA GLY A 236 -5.46 -0.93 17.05
C GLY A 236 -4.35 -1.42 17.98
N ASP A 237 -3.09 -1.43 17.53
CA ASP A 237 -1.94 -1.84 18.35
C ASP A 237 -1.22 -0.69 19.07
N GLY A 238 -1.67 0.55 18.89
CA GLY A 238 -1.14 1.75 19.54
C GLY A 238 0.10 2.37 18.85
N ARG A 239 0.44 1.95 17.64
CA ARG A 239 1.44 2.59 16.77
C ARG A 239 0.77 3.23 15.55
N ASN A 240 1.44 4.21 14.95
CA ASN A 240 0.91 4.98 13.83
C ASN A 240 1.25 4.35 12.48
N ASP A 241 0.24 3.96 11.72
CA ASP A 241 0.36 3.35 10.40
C ASP A 241 0.37 4.42 9.29
N LEU A 242 1.13 4.19 8.22
CA LEU A 242 1.16 5.08 7.05
C LEU A 242 0.07 4.67 6.04
N CYS A 243 -0.89 5.55 5.77
CA CYS A 243 -1.98 5.32 4.82
C CYS A 243 -1.93 6.29 3.63
N TYR A 244 -2.24 5.81 2.42
CA TYR A 244 -2.35 6.62 1.21
C TYR A 244 -3.24 6.00 0.13
N LEU A 245 -3.82 6.82 -0.76
CA LEU A 245 -4.60 6.33 -1.91
C LEU A 245 -3.74 6.14 -3.16
N ALA A 246 -3.71 4.91 -3.68
CA ALA A 246 -3.04 4.56 -4.94
C ALA A 246 -4.05 4.33 -6.07
N ASN A 247 -3.81 4.96 -7.23
CA ASN A 247 -4.61 4.69 -8.44
C ASN A 247 -3.92 3.62 -9.31
N GLU A 248 -4.67 2.60 -9.73
CA GLU A 248 -4.22 1.60 -10.71
C GLU A 248 -5.27 1.42 -11.82
N GLY A 249 -5.10 2.18 -12.91
CA GLY A 249 -5.91 2.07 -14.13
C GLY A 249 -7.35 2.56 -13.97
N SER A 250 -8.21 1.77 -13.34
CA SER A 250 -9.61 2.12 -13.05
C SER A 250 -10.02 1.90 -11.59
N THR A 251 -9.18 1.27 -10.77
CA THR A 251 -9.38 1.17 -9.31
C THR A 251 -8.56 2.24 -8.59
N ARG A 252 -9.01 2.63 -7.39
CA ARG A 252 -8.33 3.55 -6.48
C ARG A 252 -8.37 2.90 -5.10
N GLY A 253 -7.32 2.15 -4.79
CA GLY A 253 -7.21 1.42 -3.53
C GLY A 253 -6.74 2.31 -2.39
N LEU A 254 -7.12 1.95 -1.17
CA LEU A 254 -6.43 2.41 0.03
C LEU A 254 -5.23 1.49 0.24
N CYS A 255 -4.03 2.07 0.24
CA CYS A 255 -2.82 1.39 0.64
C CYS A 255 -2.48 1.78 2.08
N ALA A 256 -2.10 0.79 2.89
CA ALA A 256 -1.57 0.99 4.23
C ALA A 256 -0.22 0.27 4.39
N ARG A 257 0.66 0.83 5.21
CA ARG A 257 1.88 0.20 5.69
C ARG A 257 1.86 0.27 7.21
N LEU A 258 1.60 -0.88 7.83
CA LEU A 258 1.48 -0.95 9.28
C LEU A 258 2.86 -0.76 9.94
N GLN A 259 2.90 -0.14 11.12
CA GLN A 259 4.14 0.07 11.85
C GLN A 259 4.49 -1.18 12.66
N THR A 260 5.60 -1.84 12.35
CA THR A 260 6.11 -3.01 13.07
C THR A 260 6.60 -2.64 14.48
N VAL A 261 6.74 -3.64 15.35
CA VAL A 261 7.21 -3.43 16.73
C VAL A 261 8.68 -2.98 16.82
N ASP A 262 9.47 -3.13 15.75
CA ASP A 262 10.84 -2.62 15.63
C ASP A 262 10.93 -1.23 14.95
N GLY A 263 9.80 -0.52 14.82
CA GLY A 263 9.77 0.86 14.36
C GLY A 263 9.92 1.05 12.86
N ARG A 264 9.48 0.07 12.06
CA ARG A 264 9.53 0.11 10.60
C ARG A 264 8.13 0.09 10.01
N LEU A 265 7.94 0.80 8.90
CA LEU A 265 6.75 0.62 8.06
C LEU A 265 6.89 -0.70 7.27
N GLY A 266 5.88 -1.55 7.38
CA GLY A 266 5.84 -2.89 6.77
C GLY A 266 5.57 -2.91 5.25
N PRO A 267 5.22 -4.09 4.70
CA PRO A 267 4.74 -4.23 3.33
C PRO A 267 3.53 -3.34 3.02
N GLU A 268 3.26 -3.13 1.74
CA GLU A 268 2.05 -2.45 1.32
C GLU A 268 0.86 -3.41 1.30
N LEU A 269 -0.12 -3.14 2.16
CA LEU A 269 -1.46 -3.71 2.15
C LEU A 269 -2.35 -2.86 1.25
N THR A 270 -2.79 -3.38 0.11
CA THR A 270 -3.83 -2.74 -0.70
C THR A 270 -5.23 -3.24 -0.30
N PHE A 271 -6.19 -2.33 -0.20
CA PHE A 271 -7.61 -2.60 0.00
C PHE A 271 -8.43 -1.95 -1.12
N ASP A 272 -9.28 -2.72 -1.79
CA ASP A 272 -10.15 -2.21 -2.86
C ASP A 272 -11.29 -1.35 -2.31
N LEU A 273 -11.20 -0.03 -2.55
CA LEU A 273 -12.30 0.90 -2.35
C LEU A 273 -12.96 1.21 -3.71
N ASN A 274 -14.29 1.38 -3.72
CA ASN A 274 -15.11 1.54 -4.93
C ASN A 274 -15.00 2.94 -5.56
N GLN A 275 -13.79 3.35 -5.96
CA GLN A 275 -13.49 4.71 -6.41
C GLN A 275 -13.87 5.75 -5.34
N PRO A 276 -13.16 5.79 -4.20
CA PRO A 276 -13.47 6.72 -3.11
C PRO A 276 -13.28 8.17 -3.56
N ARG A 277 -14.27 9.01 -3.26
CA ARG A 277 -14.26 10.46 -3.48
C ARG A 277 -13.40 11.13 -2.40
N SER A 278 -13.71 10.83 -1.14
CA SER A 278 -12.91 11.15 0.05
C SER A 278 -12.66 9.88 0.89
N VAL A 279 -11.62 9.93 1.74
CA VAL A 279 -11.33 9.01 2.83
C VAL A 279 -10.78 9.82 4.00
N THR A 280 -11.34 9.61 5.19
CA THR A 280 -10.92 10.21 6.47
C THR A 280 -10.70 9.08 7.47
N LEU A 281 -9.51 9.01 8.06
CA LEU A 281 -9.24 8.13 9.21
C LEU A 281 -9.65 8.84 10.50
N SER A 282 -10.53 8.24 11.29
CA SER A 282 -10.91 8.75 12.61
C SER A 282 -11.39 7.62 13.52
N ASN A 283 -11.07 7.69 14.80
CA ASN A 283 -11.54 6.75 15.81
C ASN A 283 -12.94 7.18 16.28
N VAL A 284 -13.98 6.69 15.59
CA VAL A 284 -15.36 7.14 15.82
C VAL A 284 -16.12 6.31 16.86
N ASN A 285 -15.55 5.17 17.25
CA ASN A 285 -16.17 4.26 18.23
C ASN A 285 -15.43 4.16 19.57
N HIS A 286 -14.34 4.91 19.73
CA HIS A 286 -13.48 4.99 20.94
C HIS A 286 -12.84 3.66 21.37
N LYS A 287 -12.56 2.75 20.42
CA LYS A 287 -11.80 1.50 20.63
C LYS A 287 -10.37 1.67 20.12
N PRO A 288 -9.47 0.70 20.31
CA PRO A 288 -8.19 0.71 19.60
C PRO A 288 -8.41 0.57 18.08
N GLY A 289 -7.73 1.41 17.30
CA GLY A 289 -7.88 1.51 15.85
C GLY A 289 -8.64 2.77 15.41
N HIS A 290 -8.44 3.18 14.16
CA HIS A 290 -9.17 4.26 13.50
C HIS A 290 -10.02 3.67 12.36
N GLU A 291 -11.28 4.09 12.28
CA GLU A 291 -12.16 3.72 11.18
C GLU A 291 -11.80 4.47 9.89
N ILE A 292 -11.96 3.78 8.76
CA ILE A 292 -11.91 4.34 7.41
C ILE A 292 -13.31 4.85 7.07
N ILE A 293 -13.51 6.15 7.15
CA ILE A 293 -14.73 6.82 6.69
C ILE A 293 -14.54 7.19 5.22
N THR A 294 -15.42 6.77 4.32
CA THR A 294 -15.27 7.02 2.87
C THR A 294 -16.59 7.28 2.16
N ILE A 295 -16.56 8.01 1.04
CA ILE A 295 -17.72 8.24 0.16
C ILE A 295 -17.47 7.56 -1.20
N GLU A 296 -18.33 6.62 -1.61
CA GLU A 296 -18.26 6.00 -2.94
C GLU A 296 -18.62 7.02 -4.04
N ALA A 297 -17.73 7.27 -5.00
CA ALA A 297 -17.95 8.31 -6.01
C ALA A 297 -19.14 8.03 -6.97
N ARG A 298 -19.63 6.80 -7.06
CA ARG A 298 -20.76 6.42 -7.95
C ARG A 298 -22.13 6.49 -7.28
N THR A 299 -22.26 6.02 -6.05
CA THR A 299 -23.54 5.99 -5.32
C THR A 299 -23.73 7.22 -4.43
N GLY A 300 -22.64 7.89 -4.03
CA GLY A 300 -22.68 8.95 -3.02
C GLY A 300 -22.82 8.42 -1.58
N ARG A 301 -22.85 7.10 -1.40
CA ARG A 301 -22.95 6.43 -0.11
C ARG A 301 -21.70 6.69 0.74
N LEU A 302 -21.91 7.12 1.98
CA LEU A 302 -20.90 7.16 3.03
C LEU A 302 -20.79 5.76 3.65
N GLN A 303 -19.58 5.27 3.90
CA GLN A 303 -19.30 4.01 4.57
C GLN A 303 -18.31 4.25 5.72
N VAL A 304 -18.51 3.56 6.84
CA VAL A 304 -17.58 3.51 7.97
C VAL A 304 -17.05 2.08 8.03
N LEU A 305 -15.77 1.90 7.75
CA LEU A 305 -15.12 0.59 7.63
C LEU A 305 -14.08 0.40 8.74
N GLY A 306 -14.17 -0.71 9.48
CA GLY A 306 -13.16 -1.13 10.45
C GLY A 306 -12.17 -2.12 9.82
N LEU A 307 -10.94 -2.17 10.36
CA LEU A 307 -9.94 -3.15 9.96
C LEU A 307 -9.99 -4.38 10.88
N GLU A 308 -10.45 -5.53 10.37
CA GLU A 308 -10.28 -6.80 11.09
C GLU A 308 -8.83 -7.32 10.94
N PRO A 309 -8.15 -7.67 12.06
CA PRO A 309 -6.82 -8.26 12.02
C PRO A 309 -6.83 -9.72 11.54
N PRO A 310 -5.68 -10.21 11.03
CA PRO A 310 -5.55 -11.59 10.56
C PRO A 310 -5.71 -12.60 11.70
N LYS A 311 -6.22 -13.79 11.37
CA LYS A 311 -6.45 -14.89 12.31
C LYS A 311 -5.53 -16.05 11.95
N ALA A 312 -4.56 -16.33 12.83
CA ALA A 312 -3.67 -17.47 12.70
C ALA A 312 -4.31 -18.70 13.36
N ASP A 313 -5.03 -19.50 12.56
CA ASP A 313 -5.54 -20.81 12.95
C ASP A 313 -5.31 -21.89 11.87
N ASP A 314 -5.41 -23.16 12.28
CA ASP A 314 -5.22 -24.32 11.39
C ASP A 314 -6.40 -24.40 10.41
N GLY A 315 -6.14 -24.17 9.12
CA GLY A 315 -7.16 -23.92 8.11
C GLY A 315 -7.30 -22.46 7.63
N SER A 316 -6.50 -21.52 8.16
CA SER A 316 -6.45 -20.13 7.68
C SER A 316 -5.68 -20.02 6.36
N VAL A 317 -6.06 -19.08 5.48
CA VAL A 317 -5.60 -19.06 4.07
C VAL A 317 -5.49 -17.62 3.53
N PRO A 318 -4.36 -17.22 2.91
CA PRO A 318 -4.19 -15.88 2.32
C PRO A 318 -5.20 -15.63 1.19
N SER A 319 -5.68 -14.39 1.05
CA SER A 319 -6.61 -13.97 -0.02
C SER A 319 -6.10 -12.84 -0.91
N ARG A 320 -4.91 -12.28 -0.61
CA ARG A 320 -4.24 -11.28 -1.45
C ARG A 320 -2.75 -11.58 -1.59
N LEU A 321 -2.07 -10.68 -2.29
CA LEU A 321 -0.62 -10.60 -2.36
C LEU A 321 -0.15 -9.32 -1.66
N LEU A 322 0.86 -9.42 -0.79
CA LEU A 322 1.49 -8.25 -0.18
C LEU A 322 2.58 -7.69 -1.12
N GLN A 323 2.60 -6.36 -1.30
CA GLN A 323 3.41 -5.73 -2.35
C GLN A 323 4.68 -5.04 -1.84
N TYR A 324 5.76 -5.21 -2.61
CA TYR A 324 7.10 -4.70 -2.33
C TYR A 324 7.68 -4.01 -3.58
N GLY A 325 7.83 -2.68 -3.55
CA GLY A 325 8.34 -1.90 -4.69
C GLY A 325 9.84 -2.10 -4.91
N ILE A 326 10.25 -2.55 -6.11
CA ILE A 326 11.65 -2.65 -6.56
C ILE A 326 12.05 -1.52 -7.54
N GLY A 327 11.16 -0.55 -7.77
CA GLY A 327 11.45 0.67 -8.53
C GLY A 327 11.40 0.51 -10.05
N LYS A 328 11.67 1.59 -10.80
CA LYS A 328 11.57 1.63 -12.27
C LYS A 328 12.60 0.72 -12.98
N ALA A 329 12.17 -0.42 -13.50
CA ALA A 329 12.91 -1.13 -14.54
C ALA A 329 12.85 -0.35 -15.88
N SER A 330 14.00 0.02 -16.46
CA SER A 330 14.08 0.83 -17.67
C SER A 330 13.90 0.01 -18.96
N GLY A 331 12.90 -0.87 -18.97
CA GLY A 331 12.69 -1.88 -20.02
C GLY A 331 13.63 -3.10 -19.92
N SER A 332 14.45 -3.18 -18.89
CA SER A 332 15.40 -4.27 -18.62
C SER A 332 14.68 -5.57 -18.21
N ARG A 333 14.60 -6.53 -19.13
CA ARG A 333 14.38 -7.95 -18.80
C ARG A 333 15.69 -8.53 -18.26
N GLY A 334 15.98 -8.28 -16.99
CA GLY A 334 17.24 -8.70 -16.37
C GLY A 334 17.37 -8.40 -14.88
N ARG A 335 16.25 -8.21 -14.17
CA ARG A 335 16.26 -8.25 -12.70
C ARG A 335 16.21 -9.72 -12.28
N SER A 336 17.23 -10.19 -11.57
CA SER A 336 17.23 -11.51 -10.93
C SER A 336 16.90 -11.35 -9.44
N VAL A 337 16.34 -12.39 -8.84
CA VAL A 337 15.88 -12.42 -7.45
C VAL A 337 16.37 -13.72 -6.81
N ALA A 338 17.08 -13.60 -5.70
CA ALA A 338 17.61 -14.72 -4.93
C ALA A 338 17.13 -14.66 -3.48
N SER A 339 16.98 -15.83 -2.86
CA SER A 339 16.62 -16.00 -1.45
C SER A 339 17.70 -16.73 -0.68
N GLY A 340 17.90 -16.33 0.57
CA GLY A 340 18.74 -17.03 1.53
C GLY A 340 19.05 -16.14 2.73
N ASP A 341 19.31 -16.77 3.88
CA ASP A 341 19.94 -16.18 5.06
C ASP A 341 21.16 -15.33 4.63
N LEU A 342 21.11 -14.00 4.71
CA LEU A 342 22.20 -13.14 4.28
C LEU A 342 23.07 -12.66 5.45
N ASP A 343 22.47 -12.33 6.58
CA ASP A 343 23.21 -11.80 7.75
C ASP A 343 23.52 -12.81 8.86
N GLY A 344 23.02 -14.05 8.76
CA GLY A 344 23.40 -15.18 9.61
C GLY A 344 22.50 -15.42 10.81
N ASP A 345 21.33 -14.76 10.90
CA ASP A 345 20.37 -14.98 11.99
C ASP A 345 19.52 -16.26 11.83
N GLY A 346 19.51 -16.85 10.62
CA GLY A 346 18.79 -18.08 10.29
C GLY A 346 17.42 -17.87 9.63
N ARG A 347 17.08 -16.63 9.25
CA ARG A 347 15.91 -16.25 8.43
C ARG A 347 16.25 -16.29 6.94
N ILE A 348 15.29 -16.00 6.06
CA ILE A 348 15.49 -15.95 4.61
C ILE A 348 15.30 -14.52 4.10
N ASP A 349 16.41 -13.89 3.74
CA ASP A 349 16.42 -12.58 3.09
C ASP A 349 16.26 -12.70 1.57
N ILE A 350 15.80 -11.62 0.93
CA ILE A 350 15.67 -11.52 -0.52
C ILE A 350 16.66 -10.49 -1.08
N ALA A 351 17.45 -10.87 -2.09
CA ALA A 351 18.27 -9.97 -2.88
C ALA A 351 17.71 -9.81 -4.29
N VAL A 352 17.50 -8.56 -4.73
CA VAL A 352 17.03 -8.20 -6.08
C VAL A 352 18.10 -7.37 -6.80
N SER A 353 18.44 -7.69 -8.04
CA SER A 353 19.31 -6.80 -8.84
C SER A 353 18.54 -5.59 -9.38
N ASP A 354 19.18 -4.42 -9.36
CA ASP A 354 18.77 -3.28 -10.18
C ASP A 354 19.86 -2.95 -11.23
N PRO A 355 19.77 -3.55 -12.43
CA PRO A 355 20.83 -3.50 -13.44
C PRO A 355 21.07 -2.09 -14.02
N ASP A 356 20.04 -1.24 -13.97
CA ASP A 356 20.02 0.09 -14.57
C ASP A 356 20.64 1.14 -13.64
N GLN A 357 20.42 1.04 -12.32
CA GLN A 357 21.03 1.90 -11.29
C GLN A 357 22.40 1.39 -10.78
N ALA A 358 22.79 0.18 -11.17
CA ALA A 358 23.94 -0.54 -10.60
C ALA A 358 23.82 -0.73 -9.07
N GLN A 359 22.68 -1.25 -8.63
CA GLN A 359 22.38 -1.49 -7.22
C GLN A 359 21.92 -2.92 -6.97
N LEU A 360 21.97 -3.32 -5.70
CA LEU A 360 21.31 -4.50 -5.15
C LEU A 360 20.33 -4.00 -4.08
N LEU A 361 19.07 -4.40 -4.18
CA LEU A 361 18.05 -4.14 -3.17
C LEU A 361 17.92 -5.39 -2.29
N ILE A 362 18.17 -5.25 -1.00
CA ILE A 362 18.03 -6.32 -0.02
C ILE A 362 16.77 -6.07 0.80
N TYR A 363 15.93 -7.09 0.92
CA TYR A 363 14.76 -7.10 1.80
C TYR A 363 15.07 -8.12 2.88
N ARG A 364 15.38 -7.64 4.08
CA ARG A 364 15.66 -8.53 5.21
C ARG A 364 14.38 -8.93 5.92
N GLN A 365 14.34 -10.16 6.39
CA GLN A 365 13.22 -10.69 7.14
C GLN A 365 13.30 -10.22 8.61
N ASN A 366 12.19 -9.75 9.20
CA ASN A 366 12.16 -9.37 10.63
C ASN A 366 11.51 -10.43 11.53
N GLY A 367 10.84 -11.43 10.94
CA GLY A 367 10.12 -12.49 11.63
C GLY A 367 8.72 -12.64 11.07
N ILE A 368 7.73 -12.77 11.96
CA ILE A 368 6.32 -13.04 11.61
C ILE A 368 5.70 -11.92 10.76
N ASP A 369 6.18 -10.68 10.91
CA ASP A 369 5.73 -9.54 10.10
C ASP A 369 6.27 -9.58 8.64
N GLY A 370 7.12 -10.57 8.32
CA GLY A 370 7.58 -10.90 6.98
C GLY A 370 8.91 -10.26 6.57
N LEU A 371 8.99 -9.90 5.28
CA LEU A 371 10.08 -9.08 4.74
C LEU A 371 9.86 -7.59 5.06
N GLY A 372 10.94 -6.90 5.42
CA GLY A 372 10.96 -5.46 5.69
C GLY A 372 11.15 -4.57 4.45
N MET A 373 11.65 -3.35 4.66
CA MET A 373 11.93 -2.38 3.59
C MET A 373 13.14 -2.77 2.72
N ALA A 374 13.25 -2.11 1.56
CA ALA A 374 14.37 -2.24 0.63
C ALA A 374 15.63 -1.48 1.12
N GLU A 375 16.68 -2.21 1.52
CA GLU A 375 18.02 -1.67 1.75
C GLU A 375 18.81 -1.64 0.44
N ALA A 376 19.10 -0.44 -0.09
CA ALA A 376 19.78 -0.26 -1.37
C ALA A 376 21.31 -0.16 -1.22
N PHE A 377 22.04 -1.10 -1.79
CA PHE A 377 23.50 -1.14 -1.77
C PHE A 377 24.13 -1.02 -3.17
N PRO A 378 25.33 -0.40 -3.31
CA PRO A 378 26.02 -0.31 -4.61
C PRO A 378 26.43 -1.68 -5.15
N GLY A 379 26.04 -1.98 -6.38
CA GLY A 379 26.36 -3.19 -7.12
C GLY A 379 27.27 -2.93 -8.33
N LEU A 380 27.10 -3.75 -9.36
CA LEU A 380 27.75 -3.59 -10.67
C LEU A 380 26.72 -3.18 -11.74
N LEU A 381 27.18 -2.60 -12.85
CA LEU A 381 26.30 -2.25 -13.97
C LEU A 381 25.81 -3.53 -14.67
N GLY A 382 24.52 -3.61 -14.98
CA GLY A 382 23.99 -4.73 -15.78
C GLY A 382 24.12 -6.10 -15.10
N VAL A 383 23.88 -6.19 -13.79
CA VAL A 383 23.79 -7.46 -13.05
C VAL A 383 22.52 -8.19 -13.47
N ASN A 384 22.67 -9.19 -14.33
CA ASN A 384 21.57 -9.97 -14.87
C ASN A 384 21.29 -11.27 -14.12
N ASP A 385 22.17 -11.67 -13.18
CA ASP A 385 21.94 -12.83 -12.32
C ASP A 385 22.50 -12.67 -10.90
N VAL A 386 21.84 -13.30 -9.92
CA VAL A 386 22.11 -13.19 -8.47
C VAL A 386 21.86 -14.53 -7.78
N ALA A 387 22.69 -14.88 -6.80
CA ALA A 387 22.45 -15.98 -5.86
C ALA A 387 22.87 -15.57 -4.43
N ILE A 388 22.28 -16.18 -3.41
CA ILE A 388 22.72 -16.08 -2.01
C ILE A 388 23.14 -17.49 -1.58
N ALA A 389 24.37 -17.67 -1.09
CA ALA A 389 24.82 -18.95 -0.56
C ALA A 389 26.04 -18.85 0.36
N ARG A 390 26.16 -19.81 1.27
CA ARG A 390 27.38 -20.06 2.06
C ARG A 390 28.39 -20.85 1.24
N LEU A 391 29.28 -20.11 0.58
CA LEU A 391 30.31 -20.66 -0.30
C LEU A 391 31.34 -21.51 0.47
N SER A 392 31.90 -22.53 -0.17
CA SER A 392 32.87 -23.45 0.48
C SER A 392 34.02 -22.72 1.19
N GLY A 393 34.20 -23.01 2.48
CA GLY A 393 35.24 -22.40 3.31
C GLY A 393 34.85 -21.07 3.96
N GLU A 394 33.68 -20.51 3.66
CA GLU A 394 33.19 -19.27 4.29
C GLU A 394 32.33 -19.56 5.53
N GLN A 395 32.34 -18.63 6.49
CA GLN A 395 31.57 -18.75 7.74
C GLN A 395 30.18 -18.13 7.64
N GLU A 396 30.05 -17.06 6.85
CA GLU A 396 28.80 -16.36 6.56
C GLU A 396 28.30 -16.67 5.13
N ASN A 397 27.07 -16.26 4.84
CA ASN A 397 26.52 -16.27 3.48
C ASN A 397 27.08 -15.09 2.65
N SER A 398 27.07 -15.28 1.33
CA SER A 398 27.63 -14.34 0.35
C SER A 398 26.63 -14.13 -0.79
N VAL A 399 26.44 -12.88 -1.23
CA VAL A 399 25.70 -12.57 -2.47
C VAL A 399 26.65 -12.71 -3.65
N ILE A 400 26.38 -13.68 -4.53
CA ILE A 400 27.12 -13.87 -5.78
C ILE A 400 26.32 -13.19 -6.89
N ILE A 401 27.01 -12.39 -7.71
CA ILE A 401 26.38 -11.64 -8.80
C ILE A 401 27.11 -11.85 -10.12
N LEU A 402 26.36 -11.93 -11.21
CA LEU A 402 26.86 -12.03 -12.58
C LEU A 402 26.47 -10.76 -13.34
N SER A 403 27.46 -10.08 -13.89
CA SER A 403 27.27 -8.96 -14.81
C SER A 403 27.81 -9.32 -16.20
N GLU A 404 26.90 -9.49 -17.17
CA GLU A 404 27.26 -9.58 -18.58
C GLU A 404 27.98 -8.30 -19.04
N LYS A 405 27.48 -7.13 -18.61
CA LYS A 405 27.91 -5.80 -19.07
C LYS A 405 29.33 -5.43 -18.64
N GLU A 406 29.76 -5.85 -17.46
CA GLU A 406 31.15 -5.72 -17.00
C GLU A 406 31.99 -6.98 -17.29
N GLY A 407 31.35 -8.10 -17.64
CA GLY A 407 32.01 -9.34 -18.02
C GLY A 407 32.67 -10.05 -16.84
N VAL A 408 32.06 -9.96 -15.66
CA VAL A 408 32.58 -10.55 -14.40
C VAL A 408 31.48 -11.24 -13.60
N VAL A 409 31.89 -12.26 -12.85
CA VAL A 409 31.17 -12.69 -11.64
C VAL A 409 31.89 -12.07 -10.46
N ALA A 410 31.12 -11.54 -9.51
CA ALA A 410 31.62 -10.96 -8.28
C ALA A 410 30.90 -11.54 -7.06
N VAL A 411 31.54 -11.44 -5.90
CA VAL A 411 30.97 -11.83 -4.60
C VAL A 411 30.96 -10.60 -3.70
N SER A 412 29.85 -10.36 -3.03
CA SER A 412 29.74 -9.43 -1.91
C SER A 412 29.36 -10.18 -0.64
N LYS A 413 29.89 -9.69 0.49
CA LYS A 413 29.58 -10.17 1.83
C LYS A 413 28.73 -9.17 2.59
N PHE A 414 27.84 -9.65 3.44
CA PHE A 414 27.22 -8.83 4.47
C PHE A 414 28.17 -8.75 5.67
N ALA A 415 28.50 -7.54 6.12
CA ALA A 415 29.40 -7.29 7.23
C ALA A 415 29.10 -5.92 7.85
N ASP A 416 29.28 -5.77 9.16
CA ASP A 416 29.00 -4.53 9.91
C ASP A 416 27.61 -3.93 9.62
N GLY A 417 26.60 -4.79 9.42
CA GLY A 417 25.22 -4.40 9.10
C GLY A 417 25.01 -3.90 7.66
N ARG A 418 25.91 -4.22 6.73
CA ARG A 418 25.89 -3.71 5.35
C ARG A 418 26.43 -4.71 4.32
N LEU A 419 25.83 -4.72 3.14
CA LEU A 419 26.42 -5.38 1.97
C LEU A 419 27.65 -4.60 1.45
N THR A 420 28.79 -5.29 1.34
CA THR A 420 30.07 -4.74 0.86
C THR A 420 30.05 -4.46 -0.66
N PHE A 421 31.04 -3.73 -1.19
CA PHE A 421 31.13 -3.55 -2.64
C PHE A 421 31.58 -4.85 -3.33
N PRO A 422 30.91 -5.33 -4.41
CA PRO A 422 31.20 -6.62 -5.00
C PRO A 422 32.65 -6.79 -5.49
N ARG A 423 33.34 -7.81 -4.98
CA ARG A 423 34.70 -8.19 -5.40
C ARG A 423 34.62 -9.18 -6.56
N SER A 424 35.16 -8.82 -7.73
CA SER A 424 35.27 -9.74 -8.86
C SER A 424 36.05 -11.01 -8.48
N VAL A 425 35.45 -12.18 -8.74
CA VAL A 425 36.02 -13.51 -8.49
C VAL A 425 36.35 -14.25 -9.79
N LEU A 426 35.58 -14.00 -10.85
CA LEU A 426 35.78 -14.52 -12.20
C LEU A 426 35.66 -13.39 -13.22
N ARG A 427 36.46 -13.46 -14.29
CA ARG A 427 36.30 -12.65 -15.49
C ARG A 427 35.98 -13.55 -16.68
N GLN A 428 35.07 -13.11 -17.55
CA GLN A 428 34.64 -13.86 -18.71
C GLN A 428 35.80 -14.24 -19.64
N ARG A 429 35.72 -15.44 -20.21
CA ARG A 429 36.72 -15.97 -21.14
C ARG A 429 36.69 -15.19 -22.45
N LYS A 430 37.86 -14.92 -23.05
CA LYS A 430 37.94 -14.17 -24.32
C LYS A 430 37.17 -14.90 -25.43
N GLY A 431 36.12 -14.26 -25.95
CA GLY A 431 35.24 -14.83 -26.98
C GLY A 431 33.96 -15.48 -26.43
N TYR A 432 33.70 -15.37 -25.13
CA TYR A 432 32.46 -15.77 -24.46
C TYR A 432 31.85 -14.56 -23.76
N SER A 433 30.52 -14.52 -23.65
CA SER A 433 29.80 -13.70 -22.67
C SER A 433 29.38 -14.56 -21.47
N LEU A 434 29.23 -13.94 -20.30
CA LEU A 434 28.52 -14.57 -19.18
C LEU A 434 27.01 -14.56 -19.48
N ALA A 435 26.31 -15.62 -19.10
CA ALA A 435 24.87 -15.78 -19.37
C ALA A 435 24.05 -16.03 -18.10
N SER A 436 24.47 -16.99 -17.27
CA SER A 436 23.70 -17.46 -16.11
C SER A 436 24.59 -18.00 -14.99
N LEU A 437 24.04 -17.98 -13.77
CA LEU A 437 24.68 -18.28 -12.50
C LEU A 437 23.80 -19.27 -11.72
N GLU A 438 24.39 -20.25 -11.04
CA GLU A 438 23.67 -21.07 -10.07
C GLU A 438 24.65 -21.62 -9.02
N THR A 439 24.16 -21.93 -7.83
CA THR A 439 24.92 -22.58 -6.75
C THR A 439 24.47 -24.03 -6.57
N ILE A 440 25.40 -24.91 -6.21
CA ILE A 440 25.14 -26.35 -6.08
C ILE A 440 25.78 -26.92 -4.81
N SER A 441 25.02 -27.71 -4.06
CA SER A 441 25.52 -28.46 -2.90
C SER A 441 26.30 -29.68 -3.37
N GLY A 442 27.51 -29.89 -2.86
CA GLY A 442 28.29 -31.10 -3.17
C GLY A 442 29.28 -31.51 -2.06
N PRO A 443 30.04 -32.61 -2.24
CA PRO A 443 30.93 -33.16 -1.21
C PRO A 443 32.07 -32.23 -0.75
N LEU A 444 32.31 -31.13 -1.47
CA LEU A 444 33.31 -30.10 -1.15
C LEU A 444 32.67 -28.82 -0.56
N GLY A 445 31.39 -28.87 -0.17
CA GLY A 445 30.57 -27.70 0.17
C GLY A 445 29.87 -27.10 -1.06
N VAL A 446 29.33 -25.88 -0.92
CA VAL A 446 28.61 -25.19 -1.99
C VAL A 446 29.58 -24.65 -3.04
N GLN A 447 29.37 -25.08 -4.28
CA GLN A 447 30.16 -24.71 -5.45
C GLN A 447 29.37 -23.78 -6.37
N LEU A 448 30.07 -23.07 -7.25
CA LEU A 448 29.45 -22.15 -8.20
C LEU A 448 29.45 -22.73 -9.62
N ILE A 449 28.30 -22.68 -10.27
CA ILE A 449 28.11 -23.02 -11.68
C ILE A 449 27.96 -21.73 -12.47
N VAL A 450 28.75 -21.59 -13.53
CA VAL A 450 28.73 -20.41 -14.41
C VAL A 450 28.50 -20.83 -15.86
N GLY A 451 27.42 -20.32 -16.44
CA GLY A 451 27.09 -20.44 -17.86
C GLY A 451 27.76 -19.33 -18.67
N MET A 452 28.55 -19.72 -19.69
CA MET A 452 29.21 -18.81 -20.63
C MET A 452 28.83 -19.15 -22.07
N VAL A 453 28.24 -18.21 -22.81
CA VAL A 453 27.80 -18.41 -24.21
C VAL A 453 28.87 -17.94 -25.19
N THR A 454 29.05 -18.65 -26.29
CA THR A 454 29.82 -18.21 -27.47
C THR A 454 29.09 -18.53 -28.76
N GLY A 455 29.44 -17.84 -29.85
CA GLY A 455 28.74 -17.93 -31.13
C GLY A 455 27.42 -17.13 -31.13
N SER A 456 26.52 -17.45 -32.06
CA SER A 456 25.18 -16.86 -32.12
C SER A 456 24.20 -17.74 -32.91
N GLY A 457 22.90 -17.54 -32.70
CA GLY A 457 21.84 -18.32 -33.32
C GLY A 457 21.96 -19.82 -33.01
N ARG A 458 21.64 -20.67 -33.99
CA ARG A 458 21.75 -22.14 -33.85
C ARG A 458 23.18 -22.65 -33.65
N SER A 459 24.18 -21.83 -33.99
CA SER A 459 25.61 -22.10 -33.75
C SER A 459 26.12 -21.55 -32.41
N ALA A 460 25.24 -21.20 -31.48
CA ALA A 460 25.63 -20.82 -30.13
C ALA A 460 25.94 -22.06 -29.28
N GLU A 461 27.09 -22.05 -28.61
CA GLU A 461 27.50 -23.05 -27.63
C GLU A 461 27.39 -22.46 -26.22
N LEU A 462 26.85 -23.21 -25.28
CA LEU A 462 26.98 -22.94 -23.85
C LEU A 462 28.17 -23.73 -23.29
N LEU A 463 29.04 -23.03 -22.56
CA LEU A 463 30.11 -23.58 -21.76
C LEU A 463 29.69 -23.48 -20.28
N VAL A 464 29.41 -24.62 -19.64
CA VAL A 464 29.13 -24.68 -18.21
C VAL A 464 30.43 -24.98 -17.48
N GLN A 465 30.82 -24.10 -16.55
CA GLN A 465 32.01 -24.27 -15.72
C GLN A 465 31.63 -24.38 -14.25
N GLN A 466 32.16 -25.40 -13.57
CA GLN A 466 32.00 -25.65 -12.14
C GLN A 466 33.25 -25.15 -11.39
N LEU A 467 33.04 -24.36 -10.32
CA LEU A 467 34.08 -23.59 -9.63
C LEU A 467 34.02 -23.74 -8.11
N THR A 468 35.20 -23.77 -7.50
CA THR A 468 35.44 -23.65 -6.05
C THR A 468 36.38 -22.49 -5.75
N PRO A 469 36.28 -21.85 -4.57
CA PRO A 469 37.31 -20.93 -4.09
C PRO A 469 38.62 -21.68 -3.80
N SER A 470 39.74 -20.97 -3.84
CA SER A 470 41.07 -21.44 -3.43
C SER A 470 41.54 -20.75 -2.14
N ASP A 471 42.56 -21.33 -1.50
CA ASP A 471 43.19 -20.78 -0.28
C ASP A 471 43.75 -19.36 -0.45
N GLU A 472 43.99 -18.91 -1.69
CA GLU A 472 44.45 -17.56 -2.03
C GLU A 472 43.29 -16.58 -2.33
N GLY A 473 42.03 -16.98 -2.16
CA GLY A 473 40.85 -16.15 -2.39
C GLY A 473 40.49 -15.91 -3.87
N ALA A 474 41.17 -16.61 -4.78
CA ALA A 474 40.85 -16.72 -6.20
C ALA A 474 39.87 -17.90 -6.43
N TRP A 475 39.22 -17.94 -7.59
CA TRP A 475 38.29 -19.02 -7.94
C TRP A 475 38.85 -19.88 -9.08
N GLN A 476 38.74 -21.20 -8.92
CA GLN A 476 39.38 -22.20 -9.77
C GLN A 476 38.40 -23.33 -10.13
N PRO A 477 38.60 -24.04 -11.26
CA PRO A 477 37.80 -25.22 -11.60
C PRO A 477 37.81 -26.25 -10.47
N SER A 478 36.63 -26.78 -10.11
CA SER A 478 36.52 -27.76 -9.03
C SER A 478 37.30 -29.05 -9.36
N ALA A 479 37.87 -29.69 -8.35
CA ALA A 479 38.72 -30.85 -8.53
C ALA A 479 38.03 -31.98 -9.32
N GLY A 480 38.67 -32.47 -10.38
CA GLY A 480 38.14 -33.55 -11.24
C GLY A 480 37.14 -33.10 -12.31
N THR A 481 36.66 -31.85 -12.28
CA THR A 481 35.71 -31.33 -13.29
C THR A 481 36.39 -30.94 -14.61
N GLN A 482 35.58 -30.79 -15.66
CA GLN A 482 35.98 -30.23 -16.96
C GLN A 482 34.86 -29.32 -17.47
N ASP A 483 35.17 -28.34 -18.32
CA ASP A 483 34.15 -27.47 -18.90
C ASP A 483 33.18 -28.30 -19.77
N LEU A 484 31.89 -28.27 -19.45
CA LEU A 484 30.86 -28.99 -20.21
C LEU A 484 30.38 -28.11 -21.37
N LYS A 485 30.50 -28.61 -22.61
CA LYS A 485 30.02 -27.93 -23.82
C LYS A 485 28.67 -28.47 -24.24
N LEU A 486 27.66 -27.59 -24.29
CA LEU A 486 26.30 -27.90 -24.66
C LEU A 486 25.91 -27.14 -25.93
N THR A 487 25.37 -27.87 -26.91
CA THR A 487 24.99 -27.34 -28.23
C THR A 487 23.47 -27.42 -28.43
N GLY A 488 22.91 -26.39 -29.07
CA GLY A 488 21.47 -26.29 -29.35
C GLY A 488 20.59 -25.81 -28.19
N ILE A 489 21.14 -25.74 -26.97
CA ILE A 489 20.42 -25.35 -25.74
C ILE A 489 20.35 -23.82 -25.51
N VAL A 490 21.18 -23.04 -26.19
CA VAL A 490 21.12 -21.57 -26.09
C VAL A 490 19.90 -21.07 -26.87
N GLY A 491 18.93 -20.50 -26.16
CA GLY A 491 17.71 -19.96 -26.74
C GLY A 491 17.87 -18.53 -27.26
N SER A 492 16.92 -18.08 -28.07
CA SER A 492 16.90 -16.72 -28.64
C SER A 492 16.73 -15.58 -27.64
N ARG A 493 16.52 -15.89 -26.35
CA ARG A 493 16.48 -14.95 -25.21
C ARG A 493 17.51 -15.31 -24.12
N GLY A 494 18.46 -16.21 -24.38
CA GLY A 494 19.46 -16.66 -23.40
C GLY A 494 19.28 -18.12 -22.95
N VAL A 495 19.88 -18.47 -21.82
CA VAL A 495 19.84 -19.80 -21.21
C VAL A 495 20.11 -19.68 -19.71
N ASP A 496 19.23 -20.24 -18.90
CA ASP A 496 19.26 -20.13 -17.45
C ASP A 496 19.67 -21.47 -16.82
N LEU A 497 20.02 -21.43 -15.53
CA LEU A 497 20.42 -22.58 -14.73
C LEU A 497 19.50 -22.71 -13.52
N MET A 498 19.32 -23.93 -13.04
CA MET A 498 18.46 -24.25 -11.88
C MET A 498 18.92 -25.55 -11.25
N THR A 499 19.25 -25.57 -9.96
CA THR A 499 19.48 -26.82 -9.22
C THR A 499 18.18 -27.50 -8.80
N SER A 500 18.15 -28.83 -8.78
CA SER A 500 17.11 -29.67 -8.18
C SER A 500 17.54 -31.14 -8.20
N ASP A 501 17.25 -31.94 -7.17
CA ASP A 501 17.38 -33.41 -7.24
C ASP A 501 16.25 -34.01 -8.11
N VAL A 502 16.42 -34.01 -9.43
CA VAL A 502 15.37 -34.47 -10.37
C VAL A 502 15.32 -35.99 -10.55
N ASN A 503 16.29 -36.71 -9.98
CA ASN A 503 16.47 -38.14 -10.15
C ASN A 503 16.17 -38.94 -8.85
N SER A 504 15.99 -38.25 -7.72
CA SER A 504 15.74 -38.78 -6.37
C SER A 504 16.91 -39.54 -5.73
N ASP A 505 18.17 -39.17 -6.02
CA ASP A 505 19.36 -39.81 -5.46
C ASP A 505 20.01 -39.07 -4.26
N GLY A 506 19.41 -37.95 -3.83
CA GLY A 506 19.83 -37.17 -2.66
C GLY A 506 20.94 -36.16 -2.93
N ARG A 507 21.17 -35.78 -4.20
CA ARG A 507 22.09 -34.70 -4.61
C ARG A 507 21.41 -33.75 -5.58
N ASP A 508 21.76 -32.47 -5.51
CA ASP A 508 21.32 -31.48 -6.48
C ASP A 508 21.88 -31.83 -7.87
N ASP A 509 21.03 -31.94 -8.90
CA ASP A 509 21.42 -31.92 -10.31
C ASP A 509 21.29 -30.49 -10.87
N VAL A 510 21.92 -30.20 -12.02
CA VAL A 510 21.74 -28.91 -12.71
C VAL A 510 20.88 -29.06 -13.96
N LEU A 511 19.77 -28.33 -13.98
CA LEU A 511 18.90 -28.13 -15.12
C LEU A 511 19.41 -26.93 -15.94
N VAL A 512 19.48 -27.10 -17.25
CA VAL A 512 19.95 -26.08 -18.21
C VAL A 512 18.80 -25.75 -19.15
N ILE A 513 18.26 -24.54 -19.02
CA ILE A 513 16.91 -24.18 -19.49
C ILE A 513 17.00 -23.14 -20.60
N SER A 514 16.50 -23.48 -21.80
CA SER A 514 16.57 -22.54 -22.94
C SER A 514 15.49 -21.44 -22.86
N ASN A 515 15.88 -20.18 -23.00
CA ASN A 515 14.94 -19.07 -23.03
C ASN A 515 14.58 -18.69 -24.48
N GLY A 516 13.30 -18.81 -24.85
CA GLY A 516 12.80 -18.54 -26.19
C GLY A 516 12.89 -19.76 -27.11
N THR A 517 13.40 -19.55 -28.33
CA THR A 517 13.49 -20.59 -29.37
C THR A 517 14.92 -21.15 -29.46
N SER A 518 15.05 -22.47 -29.35
CA SER A 518 16.29 -23.25 -29.29
C SER A 518 16.18 -24.49 -30.21
N GLU A 519 17.22 -25.34 -30.25
CA GLU A 519 17.13 -26.69 -30.83
C GLU A 519 16.87 -27.77 -29.77
N LYS A 520 17.06 -27.46 -28.48
CA LYS A 520 16.71 -28.29 -27.32
C LYS A 520 16.09 -27.41 -26.25
N SER A 521 14.98 -27.85 -25.67
CA SER A 521 14.27 -27.09 -24.63
C SER A 521 14.96 -27.13 -23.26
N LEU A 522 15.41 -28.31 -22.83
CA LEU A 522 15.95 -28.57 -21.49
C LEU A 522 16.99 -29.70 -21.51
N GLN A 523 18.17 -29.48 -20.91
CA GLN A 523 19.17 -30.53 -20.65
C GLN A 523 19.41 -30.68 -19.13
N VAL A 524 19.79 -31.90 -18.71
CA VAL A 524 20.06 -32.24 -17.30
C VAL A 524 21.53 -32.63 -17.15
N LEU A 525 22.21 -32.08 -16.15
CA LEU A 525 23.57 -32.44 -15.75
C LEU A 525 23.49 -33.11 -14.38
N LEU A 526 23.70 -34.42 -14.33
CA LEU A 526 23.60 -35.20 -13.09
C LEU A 526 24.86 -35.05 -12.24
N GLN A 527 24.73 -34.90 -10.92
CA GLN A 527 25.86 -34.80 -9.99
C GLN A 527 26.28 -36.18 -9.46
N ASP A 528 27.53 -36.59 -9.71
CA ASP A 528 28.05 -37.87 -9.18
C ASP A 528 28.46 -37.83 -7.70
N GLU A 529 28.82 -38.98 -7.13
CA GLU A 529 29.25 -39.14 -5.73
C GLU A 529 30.46 -38.27 -5.32
N ASN A 530 31.24 -37.75 -6.29
CA ASN A 530 32.39 -36.87 -6.07
C ASN A 530 32.03 -35.39 -6.28
N GLY A 531 30.78 -35.10 -6.63
CA GLY A 531 30.29 -33.77 -6.99
C GLY A 531 30.55 -33.37 -8.44
N VAL A 532 30.90 -34.30 -9.34
CA VAL A 532 31.22 -33.97 -10.74
C VAL A 532 29.98 -34.08 -11.62
N LEU A 533 29.58 -32.96 -12.23
CA LEU A 533 28.46 -32.87 -13.16
C LEU A 533 28.72 -33.61 -14.49
N LYS A 534 27.72 -34.34 -14.99
CA LYS A 534 27.76 -35.07 -16.27
C LYS A 534 26.44 -34.95 -17.02
N LEU A 535 26.50 -34.67 -18.32
CA LEU A 535 25.30 -34.58 -19.16
C LEU A 535 24.56 -35.93 -19.22
N ALA A 536 23.27 -35.92 -18.87
CA ALA A 536 22.40 -37.09 -18.92
C ALA A 536 22.07 -37.51 -20.36
N GLU A 537 21.91 -38.82 -20.59
CA GLU A 537 21.32 -39.35 -21.81
C GLU A 537 19.78 -39.30 -21.73
N GLN A 538 19.15 -38.36 -22.43
CA GLN A 538 17.71 -38.40 -22.70
C GLN A 538 17.44 -39.45 -23.79
N ARG A 539 16.68 -40.51 -23.47
CA ARG A 539 16.42 -41.66 -24.37
C ARG A 539 14.97 -41.82 -24.81
N GLY A 540 14.01 -41.23 -24.11
CA GLY A 540 12.60 -41.23 -24.46
C GLY A 540 12.17 -40.04 -25.33
N ASP A 541 11.08 -40.21 -26.07
CA ASP A 541 10.53 -39.20 -26.99
C ASP A 541 9.85 -37.99 -26.30
N LEU A 542 9.82 -37.95 -24.96
CA LEU A 542 9.15 -36.91 -24.19
C LEU A 542 10.09 -35.73 -23.92
N GLU A 543 10.03 -34.70 -24.75
CA GLU A 543 10.55 -33.38 -24.40
C GLU A 543 9.58 -32.60 -23.48
N PRO A 544 10.04 -32.07 -22.34
CA PRO A 544 9.27 -31.13 -21.51
C PRO A 544 8.81 -29.89 -22.27
N GLY A 545 9.59 -29.43 -23.27
CA GLY A 545 9.21 -28.33 -24.18
C GLY A 545 9.11 -26.97 -23.49
N VAL A 546 9.97 -26.75 -22.50
CA VAL A 546 10.14 -25.47 -21.79
C VAL A 546 10.71 -24.41 -22.72
N THR A 547 10.30 -23.15 -22.52
CA THR A 547 10.76 -21.99 -23.34
C THR A 547 11.14 -20.77 -22.48
N SER A 548 11.13 -20.90 -21.16
CA SER A 548 11.33 -19.83 -20.18
C SER A 548 11.63 -20.44 -18.81
N MET A 549 12.62 -19.97 -18.06
CA MET A 549 12.84 -20.37 -16.65
C MET A 549 11.59 -20.14 -15.78
N THR A 550 10.85 -19.05 -16.04
CA THR A 550 9.56 -18.75 -15.38
C THR A 550 8.53 -19.87 -15.41
N ALA A 551 8.67 -20.86 -16.31
CA ALA A 551 7.76 -21.98 -16.45
C ALA A 551 8.19 -23.25 -15.68
N MET A 552 9.28 -23.22 -14.90
CA MET A 552 9.82 -24.37 -14.14
C MET A 552 9.99 -24.05 -12.64
N PHE A 553 9.52 -24.96 -11.78
CA PHE A 553 9.48 -24.78 -10.32
C PHE A 553 9.84 -26.07 -9.59
N ARG A 554 10.53 -25.97 -8.45
CA ARG A 554 10.91 -27.10 -7.58
C ARG A 554 9.66 -27.65 -6.86
N HIS A 555 9.52 -28.98 -6.80
CA HIS A 555 8.50 -29.69 -6.01
C HIS A 555 9.10 -31.00 -5.46
N GLY A 556 9.87 -30.88 -4.38
CA GLY A 556 10.68 -32.00 -3.87
C GLY A 556 11.66 -32.51 -4.91
N ALA A 557 11.53 -33.79 -5.29
CA ALA A 557 12.32 -34.42 -6.36
C ALA A 557 11.62 -34.41 -7.75
N GLU A 558 10.52 -33.67 -7.87
CA GLU A 558 9.83 -33.41 -9.14
C GLU A 558 9.96 -31.93 -9.52
N VAL A 559 9.71 -31.64 -10.80
CA VAL A 559 9.65 -30.26 -11.33
C VAL A 559 8.27 -30.00 -11.89
N LEU A 560 7.64 -28.91 -11.45
CA LEU A 560 6.40 -28.40 -12.04
C LEU A 560 6.71 -27.62 -13.30
N ILE A 561 6.04 -27.94 -14.40
CA ILE A 561 6.28 -27.34 -15.72
C ILE A 561 4.98 -26.77 -16.30
N ALA A 562 4.89 -25.45 -16.37
CA ALA A 562 3.72 -24.69 -16.85
C ALA A 562 3.72 -24.54 -18.37
N ARG A 563 2.59 -24.89 -19.04
CA ARG A 563 2.42 -24.81 -20.50
C ARG A 563 0.97 -24.52 -20.88
N ASP A 564 0.76 -23.41 -21.56
CA ASP A 564 -0.53 -22.96 -22.09
C ASP A 564 -1.64 -22.92 -21.02
N SER A 565 -2.46 -23.97 -20.88
CA SER A 565 -3.57 -24.06 -19.90
C SER A 565 -3.41 -25.17 -18.86
N PHE A 566 -2.23 -25.79 -18.78
CA PHE A 566 -1.92 -26.88 -17.83
C PHE A 566 -0.52 -26.76 -17.22
N VAL A 567 -0.31 -27.45 -16.10
CA VAL A 567 0.99 -27.68 -15.46
C VAL A 567 1.19 -29.18 -15.31
N ARG A 568 2.40 -29.68 -15.53
CA ARG A 568 2.74 -31.08 -15.26
C ARG A 568 3.74 -31.17 -14.11
N SER A 569 3.54 -32.14 -13.22
CA SER A 569 4.66 -32.61 -12.40
C SER A 569 5.46 -33.64 -13.19
N MET A 570 6.78 -33.51 -13.18
CA MET A 570 7.69 -34.30 -14.00
C MET A 570 8.96 -34.70 -13.25
N SER A 571 9.40 -35.94 -13.45
CA SER A 571 10.61 -36.51 -12.84
C SER A 571 11.54 -37.10 -13.89
N PHE A 572 12.83 -37.28 -13.56
CA PHE A 572 13.87 -37.73 -14.50
C PHE A 572 14.43 -39.10 -14.12
N GLY A 573 14.11 -40.14 -14.90
CA GLY A 573 14.58 -41.51 -14.66
C GLY A 573 15.58 -42.03 -15.70
N GLU A 574 15.93 -43.32 -15.64
CA GLU A 574 16.89 -43.99 -16.56
C GLU A 574 16.56 -43.84 -18.07
N ASN A 575 15.29 -43.60 -18.40
CA ASN A 575 14.82 -43.40 -19.78
C ASN A 575 14.62 -41.92 -20.15
N GLY A 576 14.95 -41.00 -19.24
CA GLY A 576 14.65 -39.57 -19.34
C GLY A 576 13.37 -39.17 -18.60
N TRP A 577 12.75 -38.08 -19.06
CA TRP A 577 11.58 -37.46 -18.44
C TRP A 577 10.34 -38.34 -18.42
N GLN A 578 9.58 -38.25 -17.33
CA GLN A 578 8.26 -38.88 -17.15
C GLN A 578 7.28 -37.83 -16.59
N VAL A 579 5.98 -37.99 -16.88
CA VAL A 579 4.91 -37.17 -16.27
C VAL A 579 4.29 -37.98 -15.15
N THR A 580 4.19 -37.40 -13.95
CA THR A 580 3.62 -38.06 -12.77
C THR A 580 2.21 -37.56 -12.45
N ASP A 581 1.92 -36.28 -12.67
CA ASP A 581 0.56 -35.71 -12.62
C ASP A 581 0.39 -34.52 -13.60
N GLN A 582 -0.85 -34.11 -13.89
CA GLN A 582 -1.18 -32.92 -14.69
C GLN A 582 -2.36 -32.11 -14.12
N PHE A 583 -2.05 -30.88 -13.73
CA PHE A 583 -2.99 -29.87 -13.25
C PHE A 583 -3.49 -29.00 -14.41
N ASN A 584 -4.74 -28.56 -14.39
CA ASN A 584 -5.35 -27.87 -15.53
C ASN A 584 -6.16 -26.65 -15.03
N ALA A 585 -6.04 -25.51 -15.71
CA ALA A 585 -6.72 -24.27 -15.31
C ALA A 585 -8.26 -24.32 -15.49
N GLY A 586 -8.77 -25.26 -16.29
CA GLY A 586 -10.21 -25.52 -16.45
C GLY A 586 -10.94 -24.68 -17.51
N GLU A 587 -10.28 -23.70 -18.12
CA GLU A 587 -10.88 -22.79 -19.12
C GLU A 587 -9.96 -22.54 -20.33
N ALA A 588 -10.50 -21.86 -21.35
CA ALA A 588 -9.82 -21.60 -22.63
C ALA A 588 -9.10 -20.24 -22.72
N SER A 589 -9.34 -19.33 -21.78
CA SER A 589 -8.67 -18.02 -21.66
C SER A 589 -7.46 -18.05 -20.72
N ALA A 590 -7.32 -19.11 -19.93
CA ALA A 590 -6.19 -19.33 -19.04
C ALA A 590 -4.85 -19.36 -19.80
N ARG A 591 -3.84 -18.72 -19.20
CA ARG A 591 -2.45 -18.77 -19.62
C ARG A 591 -1.57 -18.97 -18.38
N LEU A 592 -1.19 -20.21 -18.14
CA LEU A 592 -0.29 -20.57 -17.04
C LEU A 592 1.14 -20.29 -17.47
N ASP A 593 1.69 -19.15 -17.03
CA ASP A 593 3.11 -18.84 -17.20
C ASP A 593 3.95 -19.38 -16.01
N GLY A 594 3.34 -19.92 -14.94
CA GLY A 594 4.04 -20.57 -13.82
C GLY A 594 3.14 -21.34 -12.82
N ALA A 595 3.72 -22.05 -11.82
CA ALA A 595 3.00 -22.67 -10.70
C ALA A 595 3.88 -23.19 -9.55
N ALA A 596 3.43 -23.09 -8.29
CA ALA A 596 4.11 -23.61 -7.09
C ALA A 596 3.31 -24.71 -6.36
N ALA A 597 3.98 -25.47 -5.49
CA ALA A 597 3.38 -26.35 -4.49
C ALA A 597 3.70 -25.79 -3.10
N LEU A 598 2.68 -25.62 -2.24
CA LEU A 598 2.79 -24.94 -0.94
C LEU A 598 1.82 -25.56 0.08
N ASP A 599 2.22 -25.68 1.35
CA ASP A 599 1.27 -25.91 2.47
C ASP A 599 0.61 -24.58 2.86
N LEU A 600 -0.57 -24.28 2.28
CA LEU A 600 -1.21 -22.99 2.48
C LEU A 600 -2.01 -22.87 3.77
N ASP A 601 -2.56 -23.96 4.32
CA ASP A 601 -3.46 -23.91 5.49
C ASP A 601 -3.04 -24.79 6.68
N GLY A 602 -2.10 -25.72 6.50
CA GLY A 602 -1.55 -26.58 7.56
C GLY A 602 -1.99 -28.03 7.45
N GLN A 603 -2.86 -28.35 6.49
CA GLN A 603 -3.42 -29.69 6.32
C GLN A 603 -2.50 -30.60 5.49
N PRO A 604 -2.50 -31.94 5.71
CA PRO A 604 -1.52 -32.82 5.09
C PRO A 604 -1.62 -32.96 3.55
N GLY A 605 -0.82 -32.18 2.83
CA GLY A 605 -0.50 -32.35 1.42
C GLY A 605 -0.75 -31.11 0.59
N ASP A 606 0.35 -30.54 0.07
CA ASP A 606 0.49 -29.26 -0.60
C ASP A 606 -0.65 -28.90 -1.59
N GLU A 607 -1.08 -27.64 -1.53
CA GLU A 607 -1.86 -26.99 -2.58
C GLU A 607 -0.99 -26.71 -3.80
N ILE A 608 -1.55 -26.89 -5.01
CA ILE A 608 -0.92 -26.42 -6.24
C ILE A 608 -1.46 -25.04 -6.61
N VAL A 609 -0.62 -24.02 -6.54
CA VAL A 609 -0.94 -22.64 -6.93
C VAL A 609 -0.52 -22.42 -8.39
N LEU A 610 -1.49 -22.32 -9.30
CA LEU A 610 -1.27 -22.02 -10.71
C LEU A 610 -1.22 -20.51 -10.95
N ILE A 611 -0.19 -19.99 -11.61
CA ILE A 611 -0.02 -18.55 -11.91
C ILE A 611 -0.58 -18.28 -13.32
N ASP A 612 -1.84 -17.82 -13.38
CA ASP A 612 -2.58 -17.56 -14.62
C ASP A 612 -2.49 -16.08 -15.03
N THR A 613 -1.56 -15.75 -15.91
CA THR A 613 -1.38 -14.40 -16.45
C THR A 613 -2.43 -14.03 -17.51
N GLY A 614 -3.19 -15.01 -17.99
CA GLY A 614 -4.24 -14.83 -19.00
C GLY A 614 -5.45 -14.10 -18.42
N VAL A 615 -5.93 -14.57 -17.27
CA VAL A 615 -6.98 -13.89 -16.49
C VAL A 615 -6.44 -13.00 -15.36
N ARG A 616 -5.12 -13.04 -15.08
CA ARG A 616 -4.45 -12.35 -13.95
C ARG A 616 -4.89 -12.85 -12.57
N LYS A 617 -4.78 -14.17 -12.35
CA LYS A 617 -5.11 -14.80 -11.06
C LYS A 617 -4.11 -15.86 -10.66
N LEU A 618 -3.99 -16.07 -9.36
CA LEU A 618 -3.51 -17.33 -8.81
C LEU A 618 -4.71 -18.25 -8.62
N ARG A 619 -4.65 -19.46 -9.19
CA ARG A 619 -5.68 -20.50 -9.00
C ARG A 619 -5.12 -21.59 -8.09
N VAL A 620 -5.66 -21.68 -6.88
CA VAL A 620 -5.24 -22.65 -5.88
C VAL A 620 -6.04 -23.93 -6.07
N LEU A 621 -5.35 -25.06 -6.26
CA LEU A 621 -5.96 -26.39 -6.35
C LEU A 621 -5.68 -27.19 -5.07
N ARG A 622 -6.74 -27.66 -4.42
CA ARG A 622 -6.69 -28.55 -3.23
C ARG A 622 -6.88 -30.00 -3.63
N ARG A 623 -6.20 -30.92 -2.94
CA ARG A 623 -6.33 -32.36 -3.16
C ARG A 623 -7.59 -32.92 -2.49
N LEU A 624 -8.58 -33.34 -3.28
CA LEU A 624 -9.87 -33.88 -2.82
C LEU A 624 -10.17 -35.25 -3.46
N ASP A 625 -10.47 -36.24 -2.63
CA ASP A 625 -10.64 -37.65 -3.02
C ASP A 625 -9.45 -38.23 -3.83
N GLY A 626 -8.24 -37.70 -3.57
CA GLY A 626 -6.99 -38.06 -4.25
C GLY A 626 -6.67 -37.27 -5.53
N LEU A 627 -7.60 -36.44 -6.02
CA LEU A 627 -7.45 -35.60 -7.22
C LEU A 627 -7.41 -34.11 -6.86
N TYR A 628 -6.58 -33.32 -7.55
CA TYR A 628 -6.61 -31.86 -7.38
C TYR A 628 -7.85 -31.22 -8.01
N ARG A 629 -8.47 -30.28 -7.30
CA ARG A 629 -9.67 -29.52 -7.73
C ARG A 629 -9.51 -28.04 -7.38
N PRO A 630 -10.06 -27.11 -8.19
CA PRO A 630 -10.07 -25.69 -7.85
C PRO A 630 -10.71 -25.44 -6.48
N TRP A 631 -10.07 -24.60 -5.68
CA TRP A 631 -10.46 -24.33 -4.29
C TRP A 631 -10.53 -22.83 -3.97
N LYS A 632 -9.52 -22.05 -4.36
CA LYS A 632 -9.47 -20.59 -4.16
C LYS A 632 -8.91 -19.90 -5.40
N GLU A 633 -9.34 -18.66 -5.63
CA GLU A 633 -8.69 -17.74 -6.57
C GLU A 633 -8.23 -16.49 -5.80
N ILE A 634 -7.09 -15.93 -6.22
CA ILE A 634 -6.51 -14.70 -5.69
C ILE A 634 -6.13 -13.82 -6.88
N GLU A 635 -6.41 -12.52 -6.84
CA GLU A 635 -6.09 -11.61 -7.95
C GLU A 635 -4.59 -11.35 -8.03
N LEU A 636 -4.03 -11.39 -9.25
CA LEU A 636 -2.60 -11.16 -9.53
C LEU A 636 -2.28 -9.67 -9.78
N GLY A 637 -3.31 -8.82 -9.84
CA GLY A 637 -3.16 -7.38 -10.06
C GLY A 637 -2.49 -7.02 -11.39
N SER A 638 -1.64 -5.99 -11.36
CA SER A 638 -0.88 -5.50 -12.53
C SER A 638 0.46 -6.23 -12.76
N LEU A 639 0.82 -7.19 -11.91
CA LEU A 639 2.08 -7.93 -11.93
C LEU A 639 2.35 -8.61 -13.27
N LYS A 640 3.61 -8.55 -13.72
CA LYS A 640 4.12 -9.26 -14.90
C LYS A 640 5.25 -10.17 -14.46
N LEU A 641 4.97 -11.46 -14.31
CA LEU A 641 5.91 -12.47 -13.80
C LEU A 641 7.23 -12.48 -14.60
N ASN A 642 8.34 -12.21 -13.92
CA ASN A 642 9.71 -12.28 -14.44
C ASN A 642 10.49 -13.45 -13.82
N SER A 643 10.25 -13.75 -12.53
CA SER A 643 10.75 -14.93 -11.81
C SER A 643 9.87 -15.17 -10.58
N SER A 644 10.19 -16.20 -9.80
CA SER A 644 9.45 -16.60 -8.61
C SER A 644 10.37 -17.34 -7.64
N VAL A 645 10.10 -17.20 -6.36
CA VAL A 645 10.83 -17.86 -5.27
C VAL A 645 9.83 -18.53 -4.35
N VAL A 646 10.18 -19.72 -3.85
CA VAL A 646 9.46 -20.46 -2.81
C VAL A 646 10.41 -20.65 -1.65
N ALA A 647 10.10 -20.06 -0.50
CA ALA A 647 10.89 -20.08 0.73
C ALA A 647 10.04 -19.61 1.92
N ASP A 648 10.45 -19.91 3.15
CA ASP A 648 9.86 -19.37 4.38
C ASP A 648 10.26 -17.89 4.55
N LEU A 649 9.31 -16.95 4.37
CA LEU A 649 9.54 -15.50 4.40
C LEU A 649 8.87 -14.81 5.59
N ASN A 650 8.10 -15.53 6.44
CA ASN A 650 7.57 -15.06 7.74
C ASN A 650 8.13 -15.82 8.97
N ALA A 651 8.94 -16.86 8.76
CA ALA A 651 9.55 -17.71 9.79
C ALA A 651 8.53 -18.47 10.63
N ASP A 652 7.37 -18.82 10.04
CA ASP A 652 6.38 -19.71 10.65
C ASP A 652 6.67 -21.21 10.42
N GLY A 653 7.62 -21.53 9.53
CA GLY A 653 8.04 -22.89 9.19
C GLY A 653 7.38 -23.46 7.92
N ARG A 654 6.52 -22.71 7.24
CA ARG A 654 5.93 -23.02 5.93
C ARG A 654 6.70 -22.29 4.82
N ASN A 655 6.45 -22.65 3.56
CA ASN A 655 7.00 -21.89 2.44
C ASN A 655 5.94 -20.94 1.86
N ASP A 656 6.34 -19.69 1.69
CA ASP A 656 5.62 -18.64 1.00
C ASP A 656 5.96 -18.65 -0.50
N LEU A 657 5.18 -17.91 -1.29
CA LEU A 657 5.42 -17.72 -2.72
C LEU A 657 5.63 -16.25 -3.07
N LEU A 658 6.88 -15.91 -3.38
CA LEU A 658 7.26 -14.61 -3.93
C LEU A 658 7.18 -14.66 -5.46
N LEU A 659 6.53 -13.68 -6.06
CA LEU A 659 6.34 -13.49 -7.49
C LEU A 659 6.99 -12.17 -7.92
N ALA A 660 8.13 -12.26 -8.60
CA ALA A 660 8.91 -11.09 -9.01
C ALA A 660 8.33 -10.46 -10.28
N GLY A 661 7.97 -9.18 -10.19
CA GLY A 661 7.51 -8.37 -11.31
C GLY A 661 8.63 -7.54 -11.94
N SER A 662 8.26 -6.48 -12.67
CA SER A 662 9.21 -5.50 -13.19
C SER A 662 9.41 -4.28 -12.29
N GLN A 663 8.40 -3.89 -11.52
CA GLN A 663 8.39 -2.66 -10.69
C GLN A 663 8.14 -2.92 -9.20
N HIS A 664 7.43 -4.00 -8.89
CA HIS A 664 7.26 -4.56 -7.55
C HIS A 664 7.46 -6.09 -7.62
N PHE A 665 7.68 -6.73 -6.48
CA PHE A 665 7.32 -8.14 -6.29
C PHE A 665 6.13 -8.26 -5.34
N ALA A 666 5.48 -9.42 -5.40
CA ALA A 666 4.29 -9.76 -4.65
C ALA A 666 4.58 -11.02 -3.82
N VAL A 667 4.15 -11.08 -2.55
CA VAL A 667 4.30 -12.28 -1.71
C VAL A 667 2.93 -12.82 -1.30
N LEU A 668 2.74 -14.12 -1.51
CA LEU A 668 1.65 -14.91 -0.95
C LEU A 668 2.18 -15.61 0.31
N TYR A 669 1.84 -15.09 1.49
CA TYR A 669 2.25 -15.71 2.75
C TYR A 669 1.32 -16.86 3.13
N ALA A 670 1.87 -18.03 3.46
CA ALA A 670 1.13 -19.21 3.89
C ALA A 670 0.59 -19.07 5.32
N GLY A 671 -0.33 -19.96 5.72
CA GLY A 671 -0.72 -20.17 7.14
C GLY A 671 -1.48 -19.06 7.85
N GLN A 672 -1.71 -17.91 7.21
CA GLN A 672 -2.43 -16.78 7.79
C GLN A 672 -3.56 -16.29 6.86
N SER A 673 -4.63 -15.73 7.44
CA SER A 673 -5.56 -14.88 6.69
C SER A 673 -4.94 -13.50 6.47
N ASP A 674 -5.52 -12.69 5.58
CA ASP A 674 -5.15 -11.27 5.50
C ASP A 674 -5.88 -10.44 6.58
N PHE A 675 -5.46 -9.19 6.77
CA PHE A 675 -6.31 -8.11 7.28
C PHE A 675 -7.49 -7.84 6.34
N SER A 676 -8.70 -7.56 6.83
CA SER A 676 -9.87 -7.30 5.96
C SER A 676 -10.70 -6.11 6.42
N LEU A 677 -11.25 -5.34 5.47
CA LEU A 677 -12.20 -4.27 5.77
C LEU A 677 -13.60 -4.83 6.03
N GLN A 678 -14.19 -4.46 7.15
CA GLN A 678 -15.57 -4.76 7.53
C GLN A 678 -16.39 -3.47 7.50
N GLU A 679 -17.52 -3.44 6.79
CA GLU A 679 -18.48 -2.35 6.91
C GLU A 679 -19.15 -2.41 8.29
N LEU A 680 -18.87 -1.41 9.13
CA LEU A 680 -19.50 -1.23 10.43
C LEU A 680 -20.86 -0.53 10.28
N SER A 681 -20.93 0.44 9.36
CA SER A 681 -22.15 1.15 8.96
C SER A 681 -22.01 1.73 7.56
N SER A 682 -23.13 1.93 6.87
CA SER A 682 -23.20 2.83 5.71
C SER A 682 -24.43 3.74 5.76
N TYR A 683 -24.33 4.90 5.12
CA TYR A 683 -25.35 5.93 5.05
C TYR A 683 -25.52 6.43 3.61
N GLU A 684 -26.77 6.66 3.22
CA GLU A 684 -27.17 7.18 1.92
C GLU A 684 -28.23 8.25 2.19
N SER A 685 -28.01 9.48 1.70
CA SER A 685 -28.83 10.64 2.07
C SER A 685 -30.29 10.46 1.66
N ASP A 686 -31.22 11.00 2.46
CA ASP A 686 -32.66 11.00 2.12
C ASP A 686 -33.02 11.95 0.97
N ARG A 687 -32.02 12.72 0.49
CA ARG A 687 -32.07 13.69 -0.58
C ARG A 687 -31.68 13.07 -1.93
N ASP A 688 -32.65 12.94 -2.85
CA ASP A 688 -32.44 12.47 -4.24
C ASP A 688 -31.32 13.21 -5.03
N ASP A 689 -30.91 14.41 -4.58
CA ASP A 689 -29.92 15.27 -5.23
C ASP A 689 -28.57 15.41 -4.51
N ALA A 690 -28.37 14.77 -3.34
CA ALA A 690 -27.15 14.93 -2.53
C ALA A 690 -25.84 14.59 -3.26
N TYR A 691 -24.80 15.36 -2.97
CA TYR A 691 -23.44 15.15 -3.46
C TYR A 691 -22.43 15.44 -2.35
N LEU A 692 -22.30 14.46 -1.43
CA LEU A 692 -21.30 14.48 -0.37
C LEU A 692 -19.89 14.47 -0.99
N ALA A 693 -19.12 15.53 -0.83
CA ALA A 693 -17.78 15.67 -1.42
C ALA A 693 -16.68 15.12 -0.49
N ASP A 694 -16.78 15.44 0.80
CA ASP A 694 -15.77 15.17 1.82
C ASP A 694 -16.42 14.95 3.21
N VAL A 695 -15.69 14.42 4.19
CA VAL A 695 -16.19 14.17 5.56
C VAL A 695 -15.21 14.67 6.62
N ILE A 696 -15.68 15.63 7.42
CA ILE A 696 -15.05 16.12 8.65
C ILE A 696 -15.53 15.23 9.80
N ALA A 697 -14.63 14.78 10.67
CA ALA A 697 -14.96 14.02 11.88
C ALA A 697 -14.59 14.82 13.13
N GLY A 698 -15.48 14.88 14.13
CA GLY A 698 -15.23 15.55 15.41
C GLY A 698 -16.50 15.64 16.26
N ASP A 699 -16.36 15.82 17.58
CA ASP A 699 -17.49 16.08 18.49
C ASP A 699 -18.02 17.51 18.25
N ILE A 700 -19.21 17.65 17.65
CA ILE A 700 -19.81 18.96 17.36
C ILE A 700 -21.11 19.24 18.15
N ASN A 701 -21.35 18.48 19.22
CA ASN A 701 -22.47 18.68 20.14
C ASN A 701 -22.04 18.76 21.64
N ALA A 702 -20.76 18.51 21.93
CA ALA A 702 -20.11 18.36 23.23
C ALA A 702 -20.57 17.18 24.10
N ASP A 703 -20.98 16.06 23.48
CA ASP A 703 -21.34 14.79 24.15
C ASP A 703 -20.17 13.80 24.31
N GLN A 704 -18.98 14.19 23.84
CA GLN A 704 -17.70 13.44 23.87
C GLN A 704 -17.59 12.27 22.88
N ASN A 705 -18.58 12.07 21.99
CA ASN A 705 -18.50 11.12 20.89
C ASN A 705 -18.14 11.85 19.58
N VAL A 706 -17.55 11.14 18.62
CA VAL A 706 -17.18 11.72 17.32
C VAL A 706 -18.37 11.68 16.34
N ASP A 707 -18.86 12.85 15.93
CA ASP A 707 -19.83 12.99 14.85
C ASP A 707 -19.17 13.01 13.46
N LEU A 708 -19.98 12.85 12.42
CA LEU A 708 -19.60 12.97 11.01
C LEU A 708 -20.32 14.14 10.36
N THR A 709 -19.56 15.08 9.81
CA THR A 709 -20.07 16.21 9.02
C THR A 709 -19.61 16.10 7.58
N ALA A 710 -20.52 15.77 6.68
CA ALA A 710 -20.23 15.71 5.25
C ALA A 710 -20.46 17.08 4.58
N ILE A 711 -19.58 17.44 3.65
CA ILE A 711 -19.74 18.64 2.81
C ILE A 711 -20.63 18.26 1.63
N ASP A 712 -21.86 18.80 1.54
CA ASP A 712 -22.79 18.54 0.42
C ASP A 712 -22.77 19.69 -0.59
N THR A 713 -22.12 19.47 -1.74
CA THR A 713 -22.09 20.44 -2.83
C THR A 713 -23.37 20.44 -3.68
N SER A 714 -24.36 19.59 -3.39
CA SER A 714 -25.70 19.72 -3.98
C SER A 714 -26.40 20.97 -3.46
N ILE A 715 -26.29 21.23 -2.16
CA ILE A 715 -26.92 22.35 -1.47
C ILE A 715 -26.01 23.57 -1.28
N ASP A 716 -24.71 23.45 -1.58
CA ASP A 716 -23.70 24.47 -1.21
C ASP A 716 -23.60 24.60 0.33
N GLY A 717 -23.39 23.47 1.03
CA GLY A 717 -23.46 23.40 2.50
C GLY A 717 -23.03 22.08 3.15
N LEU A 718 -23.64 21.75 4.30
CA LEU A 718 -23.26 20.63 5.17
C LEU A 718 -24.44 19.71 5.49
N GLU A 719 -24.14 18.42 5.67
CA GLU A 719 -25.02 17.38 6.20
C GLU A 719 -24.34 16.73 7.43
N ILE A 720 -24.98 16.82 8.59
CA ILE A 720 -24.48 16.33 9.88
C ILE A 720 -25.16 15.00 10.22
N MET A 721 -24.35 14.03 10.63
CA MET A 721 -24.76 12.70 11.07
C MET A 721 -24.04 12.35 12.38
N ARG A 722 -24.73 11.65 13.27
CA ARG A 722 -24.18 11.06 14.49
C ARG A 722 -23.73 9.63 14.21
N PHE A 723 -22.56 9.21 14.68
CA PHE A 723 -22.17 7.81 14.68
C PHE A 723 -22.51 7.13 16.02
N SER A 724 -22.87 5.84 16.00
CA SER A 724 -22.93 5.01 17.22
C SER A 724 -22.80 3.51 16.91
N ASP A 725 -22.20 2.76 17.83
CA ASP A 725 -22.06 1.29 17.77
C ASP A 725 -23.38 0.50 17.62
N GLN A 726 -24.52 1.09 18.00
CA GLN A 726 -25.81 0.38 18.06
C GLN A 726 -26.76 0.72 16.91
N HIS A 727 -26.61 1.91 16.31
CA HIS A 727 -27.48 2.38 15.22
C HIS A 727 -26.72 2.66 13.92
N GLY A 728 -25.39 2.71 13.97
CA GLY A 728 -24.56 3.13 12.84
C GLY A 728 -24.56 4.65 12.69
N VAL A 729 -24.65 5.12 11.45
CA VAL A 729 -24.69 6.54 11.09
C VAL A 729 -26.15 7.02 10.99
N ASP A 730 -26.59 7.81 11.97
CA ASP A 730 -27.93 8.44 12.01
C ASP A 730 -27.87 9.88 11.46
N PRO A 731 -28.71 10.28 10.49
CA PRO A 731 -28.78 11.68 10.05
C PRO A 731 -29.41 12.59 11.11
N VAL A 732 -28.80 13.76 11.31
CA VAL A 732 -29.22 14.76 12.30
C VAL A 732 -29.88 15.96 11.60
N THR A 733 -29.13 16.67 10.77
CA THR A 733 -29.58 17.92 10.14
C THR A 733 -28.74 18.25 8.90
N HIS A 734 -29.26 19.08 8.00
CA HIS A 734 -28.48 19.64 6.90
C HIS A 734 -28.84 21.11 6.67
N PHE A 735 -27.86 21.93 6.30
CA PHE A 735 -28.05 23.36 6.07
C PHE A 735 -27.12 23.91 4.99
N ARG A 736 -27.54 25.02 4.36
CA ARG A 736 -26.72 25.75 3.39
C ARG A 736 -25.72 26.66 4.09
N VAL A 737 -24.49 26.69 3.59
CA VAL A 737 -23.45 27.63 4.04
C VAL A 737 -23.59 28.96 3.27
N PHE A 738 -24.05 28.92 2.01
CA PHE A 738 -24.32 30.13 1.22
C PHE A 738 -25.48 29.96 0.21
N GLU A 739 -26.00 31.06 -0.32
CA GLU A 739 -26.96 31.07 -1.44
C GLU A 739 -26.30 31.61 -2.72
N GLU A 740 -25.93 30.72 -3.65
CA GLU A 740 -25.44 31.15 -4.96
C GLU A 740 -26.56 31.16 -6.02
N LYS A 741 -26.67 32.27 -6.76
CA LYS A 741 -27.43 32.27 -8.02
C LYS A 741 -26.59 31.61 -9.10
N ARG A 742 -26.71 30.28 -9.23
CA ARG A 742 -26.09 29.41 -10.25
C ARG A 742 -26.36 29.91 -11.68
N LEU A 743 -25.56 30.90 -12.12
CA LEU A 743 -25.64 31.61 -13.41
C LEU A 743 -24.33 31.45 -14.20
N VAL A 744 -23.80 30.23 -14.27
CA VAL A 744 -22.62 29.85 -15.04
C VAL A 744 -23.00 28.82 -16.09
N THR A 745 -22.47 28.93 -17.30
CA THR A 745 -22.93 28.21 -18.51
C THR A 745 -22.11 26.97 -18.87
N SER A 746 -21.20 26.52 -18.00
CA SER A 746 -20.30 25.38 -18.24
C SER A 746 -19.91 24.71 -16.92
N SER A 747 -19.92 23.38 -16.90
CA SER A 747 -19.54 22.53 -15.75
C SER A 747 -18.09 22.71 -15.32
N ASP A 748 -17.19 22.84 -16.28
CA ASP A 748 -15.74 22.59 -16.11
C ASP A 748 -14.98 23.78 -15.48
N ALA A 749 -15.70 24.70 -14.83
CA ALA A 749 -15.21 25.98 -14.33
C ALA A 749 -15.52 26.23 -12.84
N ARG A 750 -15.89 25.19 -12.09
CA ARG A 750 -16.15 25.24 -10.64
C ARG A 750 -15.37 24.15 -9.92
N GLY A 751 -14.80 24.51 -8.75
CA GLY A 751 -14.43 23.52 -7.74
C GLY A 751 -15.66 23.08 -6.93
N THR A 752 -15.47 22.10 -6.05
CA THR A 752 -16.38 21.79 -4.95
C THR A 752 -16.31 22.90 -3.90
N GLU A 753 -17.45 23.39 -3.42
CA GLU A 753 -17.52 24.49 -2.44
C GLU A 753 -18.62 24.18 -1.41
N PRO A 754 -18.36 24.25 -0.09
CA PRO A 754 -17.06 24.46 0.58
C PRO A 754 -15.94 23.51 0.11
N ARG A 755 -14.68 23.93 0.19
CA ARG A 755 -13.51 23.18 -0.33
C ARG A 755 -12.92 22.21 0.68
N GLU A 756 -12.78 22.68 1.92
CA GLU A 756 -12.09 22.01 3.02
C GLU A 756 -12.77 22.43 4.34
N GLY A 757 -12.61 21.67 5.41
CA GLY A 757 -13.03 22.09 6.74
C GLY A 757 -12.46 21.24 7.87
N LEU A 758 -12.60 21.74 9.10
CA LEU A 758 -12.14 21.14 10.35
C LEU A 758 -13.24 21.25 11.41
N ALA A 759 -13.22 20.36 12.40
CA ALA A 759 -13.97 20.47 13.65
C ALA A 759 -12.97 20.65 14.80
N VAL A 760 -12.84 21.87 15.34
CA VAL A 760 -11.79 22.21 16.32
C VAL A 760 -12.17 23.46 17.13
N ASP A 761 -11.82 23.52 18.42
CA ASP A 761 -12.09 24.70 19.26
C ASP A 761 -11.23 25.90 18.87
N VAL A 762 -11.83 26.89 18.20
CA VAL A 762 -11.23 28.21 17.96
C VAL A 762 -11.99 29.31 18.70
N THR A 763 -12.78 28.97 19.73
CA THR A 763 -13.35 29.89 20.75
C THR A 763 -12.57 29.92 22.06
N GLY A 764 -11.82 28.88 22.39
CA GLY A 764 -11.15 28.71 23.69
C GLY A 764 -12.17 28.45 24.81
N ASP A 765 -13.29 27.80 24.51
CA ASP A 765 -14.33 27.42 25.48
C ASP A 765 -14.39 25.91 25.78
N GLY A 766 -13.59 25.10 25.06
CA GLY A 766 -13.48 23.65 25.19
C GLY A 766 -14.37 22.84 24.24
N ARG A 767 -15.01 23.46 23.25
CA ARG A 767 -15.93 22.82 22.28
C ARG A 767 -15.43 22.97 20.85
N ASN A 768 -15.61 21.94 20.02
CA ASN A 768 -15.20 22.06 18.61
C ASN A 768 -16.18 22.92 17.83
N ASP A 769 -15.65 23.93 17.16
CA ASP A 769 -16.35 24.74 16.17
C ASP A 769 -16.17 24.12 14.77
N ILE A 770 -17.13 24.34 13.86
CA ILE A 770 -16.92 23.95 12.46
C ILE A 770 -16.27 25.10 11.70
N VAL A 771 -15.04 24.87 11.23
CA VAL A 771 -14.26 25.80 10.41
C VAL A 771 -14.34 25.33 8.95
N LEU A 772 -14.75 26.20 8.03
CA LEU A 772 -14.84 25.90 6.59
C LEU A 772 -14.02 26.88 5.76
N LEU A 773 -13.36 26.36 4.73
CA LEU A 773 -12.72 27.15 3.69
C LEU A 773 -13.64 27.18 2.46
N CYS A 774 -14.08 28.38 2.06
CA CYS A 774 -15.09 28.56 1.02
C CYS A 774 -14.78 29.81 0.17
N HIS A 775 -14.67 29.66 -1.15
CA HIS A 775 -14.37 30.76 -2.08
C HIS A 775 -13.12 31.58 -1.70
N ASP A 776 -13.36 32.80 -1.21
CA ASP A 776 -12.47 33.87 -0.76
C ASP A 776 -12.56 34.07 0.77
N ARG A 777 -13.00 33.06 1.53
CA ARG A 777 -13.37 33.19 2.96
C ARG A 777 -12.98 31.99 3.81
N LEU A 778 -12.66 32.29 5.06
CA LEU A 778 -12.87 31.37 6.16
C LEU A 778 -14.27 31.63 6.75
N ILE A 779 -15.06 30.57 6.94
CA ILE A 779 -16.39 30.63 7.56
C ILE A 779 -16.34 29.79 8.83
N LEU A 780 -16.70 30.39 9.96
CA LEU A 780 -16.67 29.75 11.27
C LEU A 780 -18.10 29.62 11.82
N TYR A 781 -18.43 28.44 12.31
CA TYR A 781 -19.65 28.13 13.04
C TYR A 781 -19.28 27.75 14.48
N PRO A 782 -19.23 28.73 15.41
CA PRO A 782 -18.92 28.45 16.80
C PRO A 782 -20.02 27.61 17.43
N GLN A 783 -19.67 26.59 18.21
CA GLN A 783 -20.68 25.72 18.84
C GLN A 783 -21.62 26.54 19.75
N ASP A 784 -22.91 26.22 19.78
CA ASP A 784 -23.82 26.76 20.79
C ASP A 784 -23.63 25.95 22.08
N PRO A 785 -23.33 26.59 23.23
CA PRO A 785 -23.15 25.86 24.48
C PRO A 785 -24.42 25.16 24.99
N GLY A 786 -25.58 25.48 24.41
CA GLY A 786 -26.89 25.01 24.80
C GLY A 786 -27.45 25.81 25.98
N THR A 787 -28.77 25.83 26.13
CA THR A 787 -29.39 26.38 27.33
C THR A 787 -29.25 25.40 28.48
N GLU A 788 -28.51 25.76 29.53
CA GLU A 788 -28.66 25.08 30.83
C GLU A 788 -30.15 25.13 31.23
N GLU A 789 -30.80 23.97 31.34
CA GLU A 789 -32.04 23.86 32.11
C GLU A 789 -31.73 24.09 33.58
N THR A 790 -31.66 25.37 33.95
CA THR A 790 -31.60 25.85 35.32
C THR A 790 -32.91 25.49 36.02
N SER A 791 -32.97 24.25 36.48
CA SER A 791 -34.06 23.59 37.19
C SER A 791 -34.35 24.30 38.51
N THR A 792 -34.98 25.47 38.39
CA THR A 792 -35.31 26.38 39.47
C THR A 792 -36.25 25.63 40.41
N PRO A 793 -35.84 25.31 41.65
CA PRO A 793 -36.67 24.52 42.55
C PRO A 793 -37.98 25.27 42.80
N GLY A 794 -39.10 24.63 42.48
CA GLY A 794 -40.42 25.24 42.62
C GLY A 794 -40.68 25.67 44.06
N ALA A 795 -40.86 26.98 44.26
CA ALA A 795 -41.32 27.52 45.53
C ALA A 795 -42.82 27.25 45.70
N GLU A 796 -43.21 26.84 46.92
CA GLU A 796 -44.60 26.64 47.34
C GLU A 796 -45.40 27.95 47.50
#